data_AF-A0AAE0T7S0-F1
#
_entry.id   AF-A0AAE0T7S0-F1
#
_cell.length_a   1.000
_cell.length_b   1.000
_cell.length_c   1.000
_cell.angle_alpha   90.00
_cell.angle_beta   90.00
_cell.angle_gamma   90.00
#
_symmetry.space_group_name_H-M   'P 1'
#
loop_
_entity.id
_entity.type
_entity.pdbx_description
1 polymer ?
#
loop_
_entity_poly.entity_id
_entity_poly.type
_entity_poly.pdbx_seq_one_letter_code
_entity_poly.pdbx_strand_id
1 'polypeptide(L)'
;MPQSNVSHIPIVRNPSSRLKECDFDSLPFGGVFSDHMVISNYNNGVWDSAIVPYEPLRLAPSVCALHYGQSIFEGLKCFSVEGKNEKKLFRPLENIKRMNRSAERLCMPTFPEDEFLELLKALINLDREWVPPKNKGSLYIRPLMFGTDEKLGVTPSRTYKFLIITSPSGEYYSKPVRLKVEREYTRASPGGTGYTKVSGNYGASLYAVERAKKEGFDQVIWTDVTAHDFVEEVGTMNIMFVINNILITPFPSDTILRGITRESIIHVVKDWGIRVEERKISVQEIITAVKEKKLQDAFGVGTAAVVTPIEAIADDGVVYEFPPVAERTLSSRIFKYMKALTSGEIGDEDGEQVPGCQLNMDEKVEIALALEELGVDIIEAGFPVSSPGDFKAVSEVSKVVKRSRICALSRVVEKDIDAAADALRFAELKRIHTGIATSDIHIKHKLHSTREEVLDRAVKGVAHARKYVDDVEFYAEDAGRTDDHYLVNVLEAVIKAGATVLNIPDTTGYRLPREYGEKIKFIVENVKGIENVIISSHCHNDLGLATANSMEAIISGARQVEGTINGIGERAGNTALEEVIMIIKTHPYLNFYTSIDSKRICQTSQLISARMRMHIQRNKAIVGANAFSHSSGIHQDGVLKYRENYEVINPEEVGAKSSSIELTARSGRAALNFRLTNIGFQITREELNEIYKHFLEMADEKRNIYDEDLHVLIEKCNLKSQQMPAK
;
A
#
# COMPACT_ATOMS: atom_id res chain seq x y z
N MET A 1 -1.73 -19.23 -19.94
CA MET A 1 -0.69 -18.19 -19.83
C MET A 1 0.61 -18.79 -20.36
N PRO A 2 1.35 -18.14 -21.26
CA PRO A 2 2.67 -18.62 -21.64
C PRO A 2 3.63 -18.48 -20.46
N GLN A 3 4.45 -19.50 -20.26
CA GLN A 3 5.41 -19.67 -19.18
C GLN A 3 6.46 -18.54 -19.16
N SER A 4 6.74 -17.97 -17.98
CA SER A 4 7.89 -17.09 -17.76
C SER A 4 9.17 -17.93 -17.70
N ASN A 5 9.94 -17.97 -18.78
CA ASN A 5 11.29 -18.55 -18.80
C ASN A 5 12.28 -17.58 -18.13
N VAL A 6 12.38 -17.59 -16.80
CA VAL A 6 13.40 -16.82 -16.09
C VAL A 6 14.60 -17.72 -15.79
N SER A 7 15.51 -17.84 -16.76
CA SER A 7 16.87 -18.32 -16.52
C SER A 7 17.82 -17.76 -17.59
N HIS A 8 18.74 -16.89 -17.13
CA HIS A 8 19.82 -16.19 -17.84
C HIS A 8 19.42 -15.12 -18.88
N ILE A 9 19.32 -13.86 -18.43
CA ILE A 9 19.41 -12.68 -19.30
C ILE A 9 20.83 -12.66 -19.91
N PRO A 10 21.01 -12.73 -21.24
CA PRO A 10 22.32 -12.59 -21.87
C PRO A 10 22.90 -11.19 -21.62
N ILE A 11 24.14 -11.12 -21.13
CA ILE A 11 24.83 -9.84 -20.86
C ILE A 11 26.14 -9.82 -21.63
N VAL A 12 26.30 -8.82 -22.50
CA VAL A 12 27.57 -8.51 -23.18
C VAL A 12 28.15 -7.25 -22.54
N ARG A 13 29.33 -7.39 -21.92
CA ARG A 13 30.00 -6.26 -21.25
C ARG A 13 30.77 -5.39 -22.25
N ASN A 14 30.74 -4.08 -22.05
CA ASN A 14 31.60 -3.15 -22.76
C ASN A 14 33.05 -3.29 -22.26
N PRO A 15 34.02 -3.66 -23.11
CA PRO A 15 35.43 -3.80 -22.70
C PRO A 15 36.09 -2.47 -22.35
N SER A 16 35.53 -1.34 -22.80
CA SER A 16 36.10 0.01 -22.63
C SER A 16 35.03 0.97 -22.12
N SER A 17 34.85 1.03 -20.80
CA SER A 17 33.92 1.94 -20.15
C SER A 17 34.26 3.41 -20.39
N ARG A 18 33.24 4.22 -20.71
CA ARG A 18 33.36 5.68 -20.89
C ARG A 18 33.17 6.47 -19.59
N LEU A 19 32.99 5.79 -18.45
CA LEU A 19 32.66 6.43 -17.18
C LEU A 19 33.70 7.49 -16.76
N LYS A 20 34.98 7.27 -17.06
CA LYS A 20 36.06 8.21 -16.74
C LYS A 20 35.96 9.56 -17.46
N GLU A 21 35.20 9.63 -18.54
CA GLU A 21 34.93 10.85 -19.31
C GLU A 21 33.71 11.61 -18.76
N CYS A 22 32.96 11.01 -17.82
CA CYS A 22 31.77 11.61 -17.25
C CYS A 22 32.13 12.52 -16.06
N ASP A 23 31.83 13.81 -16.21
CA ASP A 23 31.92 14.79 -15.13
C ASP A 23 30.57 14.89 -14.40
N PHE A 24 30.49 14.30 -13.20
CA PHE A 24 29.30 14.36 -12.36
C PHE A 24 29.03 15.76 -11.76
N ASP A 25 29.99 16.68 -11.80
CA ASP A 25 29.81 18.04 -11.30
C ASP A 25 29.09 18.94 -12.31
N SER A 26 29.07 18.55 -13.59
CA SER A 26 28.46 19.31 -14.69
C SER A 26 27.67 18.41 -15.64
N LEU A 27 26.60 17.77 -15.13
CA LEU A 27 25.75 16.88 -15.92
C LEU A 27 24.64 17.62 -16.68
N PRO A 28 24.62 17.57 -18.03
CA PRO A 28 23.44 17.96 -18.79
C PRO A 28 22.33 16.92 -18.64
N PHE A 29 21.07 17.32 -18.81
CA PHE A 29 19.97 16.37 -18.86
C PHE A 29 19.94 15.64 -20.22
N GLY A 30 20.12 14.32 -20.22
CA GLY A 30 19.96 13.48 -21.42
C GLY A 30 21.05 13.64 -22.50
N GLY A 31 22.20 14.23 -22.17
CA GLY A 31 23.32 14.43 -23.10
C GLY A 31 24.47 13.41 -22.97
N VAL A 32 24.51 12.66 -21.86
CA VAL A 32 25.54 11.65 -21.56
C VAL A 32 24.84 10.32 -21.31
N PHE A 33 25.33 9.22 -21.88
CA PHE A 33 24.70 7.89 -21.76
C PHE A 33 25.65 6.89 -21.12
N SER A 34 25.10 5.94 -20.35
CA SER A 34 25.87 4.87 -19.72
C SER A 34 26.43 3.87 -20.75
N ASP A 35 27.23 2.92 -20.29
CA ASP A 35 27.94 2.00 -21.17
C ASP A 35 27.06 0.90 -21.77
N HIS A 36 25.91 0.60 -21.18
CA HIS A 36 25.03 -0.49 -21.62
C HIS A 36 23.59 -0.03 -21.84
N MET A 37 22.84 -0.86 -22.57
CA MET A 37 21.40 -0.73 -22.76
C MET A 37 20.74 -2.11 -22.76
N VAL A 38 19.47 -2.16 -22.40
CA VAL A 38 18.61 -3.32 -22.69
C VAL A 38 18.15 -3.22 -24.13
N ILE A 39 18.16 -4.34 -24.84
CA ILE A 39 17.49 -4.52 -26.12
C ILE A 39 16.60 -5.76 -26.04
N SER A 40 15.35 -5.61 -26.46
CA SER A 40 14.42 -6.73 -26.57
C SER A 40 13.63 -6.66 -27.87
N ASN A 41 13.62 -7.75 -28.62
CA ASN A 41 12.90 -7.84 -29.88
C ASN A 41 11.62 -8.65 -29.68
N TYR A 42 10.50 -8.12 -30.15
CA TYR A 42 9.24 -8.83 -30.19
C TYR A 42 8.97 -9.37 -31.58
N ASN A 43 8.78 -10.69 -31.67
CA ASN A 43 8.32 -11.36 -32.87
C ASN A 43 7.45 -12.57 -32.50
N ASN A 44 6.33 -12.77 -33.21
CA ASN A 44 5.43 -13.92 -33.02
C ASN A 44 5.01 -14.19 -31.57
N GLY A 45 4.77 -13.15 -30.77
CA GLY A 45 4.31 -13.31 -29.39
C GLY A 45 5.40 -13.46 -28.34
N VAL A 46 6.68 -13.42 -28.73
CA VAL A 46 7.82 -13.66 -27.86
C VAL A 46 8.71 -12.43 -27.79
N TRP A 47 9.12 -12.07 -26.58
CA TRP A 47 10.19 -11.10 -26.31
C TRP A 47 11.52 -11.83 -26.19
N ASP A 48 12.53 -11.36 -26.94
CA ASP A 48 13.91 -11.86 -26.90
C ASP A 48 14.83 -10.74 -26.40
N SER A 49 15.20 -10.83 -25.12
CA SER A 49 15.79 -9.76 -24.33
C SER A 49 17.27 -10.00 -24.02
N ALA A 50 18.11 -8.96 -24.13
CA ALA A 50 19.52 -8.98 -23.76
C ALA A 50 19.99 -7.61 -23.23
N ILE A 51 21.10 -7.60 -22.50
CA ILE A 51 21.85 -6.39 -22.13
C ILE A 51 23.13 -6.33 -22.96
N VAL A 52 23.32 -5.25 -23.69
CA VAL A 52 24.43 -5.05 -24.64
C VAL A 52 25.09 -3.69 -24.41
N PRO A 53 26.30 -3.44 -24.93
CA PRO A 53 26.88 -2.11 -24.94
C PRO A 53 25.96 -1.10 -25.64
N TYR A 54 25.93 0.14 -25.15
CA TYR A 54 25.19 1.23 -25.77
C TYR A 54 25.75 1.52 -27.17
N GLU A 55 24.93 1.35 -28.20
CA GLU A 55 25.32 1.54 -29.59
C GLU A 55 24.18 2.09 -30.48
N PRO A 56 24.49 2.69 -31.64
CA PRO A 56 23.48 3.15 -32.58
C PRO A 56 22.63 1.99 -33.14
N LEU A 57 21.31 2.22 -33.25
CA LEU A 57 20.40 1.27 -33.88
C LEU A 57 20.48 1.38 -35.41
N ARG A 58 20.60 0.24 -36.10
CA ARG A 58 20.43 0.15 -37.56
C ARG A 58 18.97 -0.09 -37.90
N LEU A 59 18.32 0.88 -38.51
CA LEU A 59 16.92 0.82 -38.92
C LEU A 59 16.79 1.08 -40.41
N ALA A 60 15.90 0.35 -41.09
CA ALA A 60 15.55 0.66 -42.46
C ALA A 60 14.78 2.00 -42.52
N PRO A 61 14.96 2.82 -43.57
CA PRO A 61 14.18 4.05 -43.74
C PRO A 61 12.67 3.82 -43.81
N SER A 62 12.23 2.60 -44.14
CA SER A 62 10.84 2.17 -44.28
C SER A 62 10.17 1.76 -42.96
N VAL A 63 10.86 1.80 -41.82
CA VAL A 63 10.30 1.40 -40.52
C VAL A 63 9.06 2.24 -40.15
N CYS A 64 7.94 1.57 -39.88
CA CYS A 64 6.64 2.21 -39.68
C CYS A 64 6.61 3.26 -38.57
N ALA A 65 7.40 3.08 -37.50
CA ALA A 65 7.48 4.05 -36.41
C ALA A 65 8.01 5.43 -36.84
N LEU A 66 8.90 5.49 -37.85
CA LEU A 66 9.42 6.76 -38.37
C LEU A 66 8.35 7.55 -39.14
N HIS A 67 7.42 6.86 -39.79
CA HIS A 67 6.41 7.47 -40.65
C HIS A 67 5.09 7.76 -39.93
N TYR A 68 4.72 6.91 -38.97
CA TYR A 68 3.38 6.93 -38.35
C TYR A 68 3.40 7.06 -36.83
N GLY A 69 4.58 7.17 -36.21
CA GLY A 69 4.69 7.52 -34.79
C GLY A 69 4.21 6.44 -33.81
N GLN A 70 4.18 5.16 -34.21
CA GLN A 70 3.86 4.04 -33.30
C GLN A 70 5.03 3.77 -32.33
N SER A 71 5.22 4.70 -31.38
CA SER A 71 6.32 4.70 -30.42
C SER A 71 5.87 5.27 -29.07
N ILE A 72 6.18 4.54 -28.01
CA ILE A 72 5.94 4.92 -26.62
C ILE A 72 7.25 4.97 -25.84
N PHE A 73 7.25 5.70 -24.74
CA PHE A 73 8.39 5.74 -23.84
C PHE A 73 7.98 5.98 -22.40
N GLU A 74 8.90 5.70 -21.49
CA GLU A 74 8.75 6.02 -20.09
C GLU A 74 10.00 6.76 -19.56
N GLY A 75 9.90 7.32 -18.37
CA GLY A 75 11.00 7.97 -17.66
C GLY A 75 10.92 7.61 -16.18
N LEU A 76 12.04 7.20 -15.63
CA LEU A 76 12.22 6.96 -14.20
C LEU A 76 13.63 7.39 -13.79
N LYS A 77 13.89 7.45 -12.49
CA LYS A 77 15.21 7.79 -11.95
C LYS A 77 15.65 6.77 -10.92
N CYS A 78 16.96 6.56 -10.92
CA CYS A 78 17.67 5.83 -9.89
C CYS A 78 18.60 6.80 -9.13
N PHE A 79 18.61 6.69 -7.81
CA PHE A 79 19.31 7.59 -6.89
C PHE A 79 20.32 6.82 -6.05
N SER A 80 21.44 7.47 -5.74
CA SER A 80 22.40 6.96 -4.76
C SER A 80 21.88 7.19 -3.34
N VAL A 81 22.00 6.18 -2.48
CA VAL A 81 21.64 6.27 -1.06
C VAL A 81 22.82 6.75 -0.22
N GLU A 82 22.58 7.63 0.74
CA GLU A 82 23.65 8.15 1.61
C GLU A 82 24.29 7.07 2.49
N GLY A 83 25.62 7.08 2.58
CA GLY A 83 26.38 6.21 3.50
C GLY A 83 26.30 4.72 3.17
N LYS A 84 25.61 4.35 2.09
CA LYS A 84 25.38 2.97 1.67
C LYS A 84 25.83 2.80 0.23
N ASN A 85 26.46 1.66 -0.07
CA ASN A 85 26.57 1.22 -1.46
C ASN A 85 25.22 0.63 -1.91
N GLU A 86 24.15 1.43 -1.91
CA GLU A 86 22.79 1.06 -2.31
C GLU A 86 22.27 2.07 -3.34
N LYS A 87 21.46 1.60 -4.30
CA LYS A 87 20.82 2.44 -5.31
C LYS A 87 19.32 2.22 -5.26
N LYS A 88 18.52 3.29 -5.27
CA LYS A 88 17.06 3.23 -5.15
C LYS A 88 16.37 3.70 -6.42
N LEU A 89 15.36 2.93 -6.84
CA LEU A 89 14.44 3.29 -7.92
C LEU A 89 13.19 3.95 -7.34
N PHE A 90 12.73 5.03 -7.96
CA PHE A 90 11.47 5.65 -7.55
C PHE A 90 10.27 5.00 -8.28
N ARG A 91 9.49 4.20 -7.54
CA ARG A 91 8.23 3.53 -7.97
C ARG A 91 8.30 2.82 -9.35
N PRO A 92 9.30 1.95 -9.61
CA PRO A 92 9.52 1.35 -10.93
C PRO A 92 8.31 0.56 -11.46
N LEU A 93 7.58 -0.16 -10.59
CA LEU A 93 6.39 -0.92 -10.99
C LEU A 93 5.28 -0.02 -11.56
N GLU A 94 5.05 1.16 -10.98
CA GLU A 94 4.03 2.08 -11.47
C GLU A 94 4.41 2.68 -12.82
N ASN A 95 5.71 2.88 -13.07
CA ASN A 95 6.22 3.26 -14.39
C ASN A 95 6.00 2.16 -15.43
N ILE A 96 6.30 0.91 -15.08
CA ILE A 96 6.10 -0.26 -15.96
C ILE A 96 4.62 -0.38 -16.34
N LYS A 97 3.71 -0.32 -15.36
CA LYS A 97 2.25 -0.33 -15.58
C LYS A 97 1.80 0.80 -16.51
N ARG A 98 2.33 2.02 -16.33
CA ARG A 98 1.99 3.17 -17.19
C ARG A 98 2.50 2.99 -18.63
N MET A 99 3.67 2.39 -18.81
CA MET A 99 4.18 2.05 -20.13
C MET A 99 3.30 1.00 -20.81
N ASN A 100 2.88 -0.05 -20.09
CA ASN A 100 1.97 -1.08 -20.63
C ASN A 100 0.60 -0.50 -21.02
N ARG A 101 0.02 0.40 -20.22
CA ARG A 101 -1.19 1.15 -20.65
C ARG A 101 -0.97 1.93 -21.94
N SER A 102 0.23 2.47 -22.14
CA SER A 102 0.58 3.17 -23.37
C SER A 102 0.73 2.22 -24.56
N ALA A 103 1.24 1.01 -24.33
CA ALA A 103 1.35 -0.04 -25.33
C ALA A 103 -0.04 -0.47 -25.82
N GLU A 104 -0.95 -0.77 -24.90
CA GLU A 104 -2.34 -1.13 -25.21
C GLU A 104 -3.02 -0.08 -26.08
N ARG A 105 -2.87 1.20 -25.73
CA ARG A 105 -3.48 2.31 -26.50
C ARG A 105 -2.95 2.40 -27.93
N LEU A 106 -1.70 2.02 -28.18
CA LEU A 106 -1.09 2.03 -29.51
C LEU A 106 -1.16 0.68 -30.23
N CYS A 107 -1.96 -0.27 -29.73
CA CYS A 107 -2.05 -1.64 -30.24
C CYS A 107 -0.68 -2.35 -30.28
N MET A 108 0.19 -2.04 -29.31
CA MET A 108 1.50 -2.64 -29.13
C MET A 108 1.41 -3.76 -28.07
N PRO A 109 2.27 -4.78 -28.13
CA PRO A 109 2.36 -5.79 -27.08
C PRO A 109 2.77 -5.16 -25.75
N THR A 110 2.14 -5.59 -24.66
CA THR A 110 2.64 -5.30 -23.32
C THR A 110 3.95 -6.04 -23.07
N PHE A 111 4.80 -5.46 -22.24
CA PHE A 111 6.02 -6.10 -21.76
C PHE A 111 5.75 -6.72 -20.38
N PRO A 112 6.07 -8.01 -20.14
CA PRO A 112 5.83 -8.66 -18.84
C PRO A 112 6.47 -7.88 -17.68
N GLU A 113 5.70 -7.56 -16.64
CA GLU A 113 6.13 -6.63 -15.60
C GLU A 113 7.37 -7.14 -14.83
N ASP A 114 7.39 -8.42 -14.50
CA ASP A 114 8.50 -9.06 -13.80
C ASP A 114 9.78 -9.08 -14.65
N GLU A 115 9.67 -9.44 -15.94
CA GLU A 115 10.81 -9.46 -16.85
C GLU A 115 11.38 -8.05 -17.06
N PHE A 116 10.52 -7.04 -17.22
CA PHE A 116 10.94 -5.64 -17.29
C PHE A 116 11.73 -5.27 -16.04
N LEU A 117 11.15 -5.51 -14.85
CA LEU A 117 11.77 -5.13 -13.60
C LEU A 117 13.15 -5.80 -13.41
N GLU A 118 13.28 -7.07 -13.76
CA GLU A 118 14.54 -7.80 -13.69
C GLU A 118 15.58 -7.28 -14.69
N LEU A 119 15.20 -7.01 -15.96
CA LEU A 119 16.07 -6.37 -16.94
C LEU A 119 16.56 -4.99 -16.47
N LEU A 120 15.66 -4.20 -15.90
CA LEU A 120 15.96 -2.88 -15.36
C LEU A 120 16.96 -2.96 -14.20
N LYS A 121 16.73 -3.84 -13.22
CA LYS A 121 17.64 -4.07 -12.09
C LYS A 121 19.00 -4.57 -12.57
N ALA A 122 19.02 -5.51 -13.50
CA ALA A 122 20.26 -6.07 -14.05
C ALA A 122 21.09 -4.99 -14.76
N LEU A 123 20.45 -4.13 -15.58
CA LEU A 123 21.12 -3.01 -16.25
C LEU A 123 21.71 -2.01 -15.24
N ILE A 124 20.92 -1.60 -14.24
CA ILE A 124 21.37 -0.65 -13.21
C ILE A 124 22.51 -1.22 -12.37
N ASN A 125 22.48 -2.52 -12.06
CA ASN A 125 23.56 -3.17 -11.32
C ASN A 125 24.83 -3.28 -12.16
N LEU A 126 24.72 -3.51 -13.47
CA LEU A 126 25.85 -3.54 -14.38
C LEU A 126 26.50 -2.14 -14.50
N ASP A 127 25.67 -1.10 -14.66
CA ASP A 127 26.07 0.31 -14.77
C ASP A 127 26.01 1.06 -13.43
N ARG A 128 26.22 0.37 -12.31
CA ARG A 128 25.99 0.94 -10.96
C ARG A 128 26.81 2.22 -10.71
N GLU A 129 28.03 2.25 -11.21
CA GLU A 129 28.96 3.37 -11.05
C GLU A 129 28.58 4.58 -11.92
N TRP A 130 27.71 4.41 -12.91
CA TRP A 130 27.13 5.51 -13.67
C TRP A 130 26.06 6.26 -12.90
N VAL A 131 25.56 5.73 -11.77
CA VAL A 131 24.59 6.45 -10.94
C VAL A 131 25.30 7.58 -10.20
N PRO A 132 24.95 8.86 -10.46
CA PRO A 132 25.63 10.00 -9.85
C PRO A 132 25.67 9.89 -8.32
N PRO A 133 26.78 10.33 -7.68
CA PRO A 133 26.87 10.43 -6.24
C PRO A 133 25.77 11.31 -5.64
N LYS A 134 25.57 11.22 -4.32
CA LYS A 134 24.61 12.06 -3.60
C LYS A 134 24.84 13.54 -3.94
N ASN A 135 23.75 14.28 -4.16
CA ASN A 135 23.74 15.70 -4.52
C ASN A 135 24.42 16.05 -5.86
N LYS A 136 24.83 15.07 -6.67
CA LYS A 136 25.38 15.28 -8.01
C LYS A 136 24.41 14.91 -9.13
N GLY A 137 23.14 14.65 -8.78
CA GLY A 137 22.07 14.33 -9.73
C GLY A 137 21.50 12.94 -9.53
N SER A 138 21.07 12.32 -10.63
CA SER A 138 20.41 11.01 -10.64
C SER A 138 20.70 10.28 -11.95
N LEU A 139 20.59 8.95 -11.97
CA LEU A 139 20.60 8.20 -13.22
C LEU A 139 19.19 8.24 -13.81
N TYR A 140 19.01 8.99 -14.89
CA TYR A 140 17.77 8.99 -15.65
C TYR A 140 17.67 7.74 -16.51
N ILE A 141 16.53 7.06 -16.45
CA ILE A 141 16.30 5.80 -17.12
C ILE A 141 15.15 5.98 -18.12
N ARG A 142 15.39 5.59 -19.36
CA ARG A 142 14.49 5.76 -20.50
C ARG A 142 14.17 4.39 -21.10
N PRO A 143 13.09 3.76 -20.66
CA PRO A 143 12.43 2.72 -21.44
C PRO A 143 11.78 3.33 -22.69
N LEU A 144 11.90 2.66 -23.84
CA LEU A 144 11.18 3.02 -25.06
C LEU A 144 10.79 1.77 -25.85
N MET A 145 9.67 1.84 -26.57
CA MET A 145 9.20 0.78 -27.45
C MET A 145 8.68 1.38 -28.75
N PHE A 146 8.95 0.74 -29.89
CA PHE A 146 8.46 1.19 -31.19
C PHE A 146 8.26 0.03 -32.17
N GLY A 147 7.34 0.21 -33.13
CA GLY A 147 7.08 -0.75 -34.20
C GLY A 147 8.23 -0.81 -35.21
N THR A 148 8.60 -2.02 -35.63
CA THR A 148 9.76 -2.27 -36.52
C THR A 148 9.39 -2.79 -37.91
N ASP A 149 8.11 -2.96 -38.24
CA ASP A 149 7.72 -3.41 -39.58
C ASP A 149 8.21 -2.43 -40.67
N GLU A 150 8.89 -2.96 -41.68
CA GLU A 150 9.36 -2.22 -42.85
C GLU A 150 8.25 -2.08 -43.89
N LYS A 151 7.32 -1.16 -43.65
CA LYS A 151 6.18 -0.92 -44.56
C LYS A 151 5.74 0.54 -44.57
N LEU A 152 5.40 1.01 -45.76
CA LEU A 152 4.62 2.21 -45.95
C LEU A 152 3.13 1.81 -45.94
N GLY A 153 2.38 2.31 -44.98
CA GLY A 153 0.97 1.98 -44.74
C GLY A 153 0.60 2.02 -43.26
N VAL A 154 -0.54 2.64 -42.95
CA VAL A 154 -1.02 2.84 -41.58
C VAL A 154 -1.69 1.57 -41.07
N THR A 155 -0.91 0.66 -40.49
CA THR A 155 -1.40 -0.53 -39.79
C THR A 155 -0.53 -0.80 -38.57
N PRO A 156 -1.07 -1.36 -37.47
CA PRO A 156 -0.25 -1.76 -36.33
C PRO A 156 0.92 -2.65 -36.76
N SER A 157 2.09 -2.43 -36.18
CA SER A 157 3.24 -3.27 -36.42
C SER A 157 3.00 -4.68 -35.89
N ARG A 158 3.66 -5.68 -36.47
CA ARG A 158 3.69 -7.06 -35.93
C ARG A 158 4.96 -7.34 -35.16
N THR A 159 6.02 -6.63 -35.52
CA THR A 159 7.32 -6.68 -34.84
C THR A 159 7.56 -5.40 -34.06
N TYR A 160 8.20 -5.50 -32.90
CA TYR A 160 8.51 -4.36 -32.04
C TYR A 160 9.91 -4.48 -31.47
N LYS A 161 10.49 -3.34 -31.10
CA LYS A 161 11.72 -3.28 -30.32
C LYS A 161 11.47 -2.50 -29.04
N PHE A 162 11.84 -3.09 -27.91
CA PHE A 162 11.86 -2.48 -26.59
C PHE A 162 13.32 -2.25 -26.17
N LEU A 163 13.57 -1.11 -25.54
CA LEU A 163 14.91 -0.69 -25.13
C LEU A 163 14.83 -0.04 -23.75
N ILE A 164 15.91 -0.17 -22.97
CA ILE A 164 16.15 0.68 -21.80
C ILE A 164 17.54 1.28 -21.94
N ILE A 165 17.61 2.61 -22.03
CA ILE A 165 18.86 3.37 -22.01
C ILE A 165 18.94 4.20 -20.73
N THR A 166 20.15 4.45 -20.24
CA THR A 166 20.33 5.27 -19.03
C THR A 166 21.31 6.41 -19.26
N SER A 167 21.11 7.50 -18.52
CA SER A 167 21.83 8.76 -18.67
C SER A 167 22.03 9.41 -17.30
N PRO A 168 23.28 9.57 -16.82
CA PRO A 168 23.51 10.41 -15.64
C PRO A 168 23.04 11.83 -15.95
N SER A 169 22.18 12.38 -15.10
CA SER A 169 21.49 13.64 -15.37
C SER A 169 21.43 14.53 -14.14
N GLY A 170 21.72 15.80 -14.35
CA GLY A 170 21.45 16.89 -13.41
C GLY A 170 19.97 17.29 -13.38
N GLU A 171 19.70 18.50 -12.91
CA GLU A 171 18.35 19.08 -12.88
C GLU A 171 17.89 19.45 -14.30
N TYR A 172 16.60 19.24 -14.57
CA TYR A 172 16.01 19.60 -15.87
C TYR A 172 15.78 21.12 -15.99
N TYR A 173 15.29 21.74 -14.91
CA TYR A 173 15.15 23.19 -14.79
C TYR A 173 16.01 23.65 -13.61
N SER A 174 16.99 24.50 -13.89
CA SER A 174 17.91 25.06 -12.87
C SER A 174 17.39 26.35 -12.23
N LYS A 175 16.26 26.87 -12.71
CA LYS A 175 15.59 28.09 -12.22
C LYS A 175 14.07 27.86 -12.19
N PRO A 176 13.32 28.65 -11.40
CA PRO A 176 11.87 28.70 -11.52
C PRO A 176 11.42 28.97 -12.95
N VAL A 177 10.31 28.35 -13.37
CA VAL A 177 9.86 28.40 -14.76
C VAL A 177 8.80 29.48 -14.99
N ARG A 178 8.90 30.17 -16.12
CA ARG A 178 7.87 31.07 -16.67
C ARG A 178 7.04 30.30 -17.68
N LEU A 179 5.71 30.36 -17.53
CA LEU A 179 4.82 29.61 -18.40
C LEU A 179 3.92 30.55 -19.21
N LYS A 180 3.64 30.19 -20.46
CA LYS A 180 2.64 30.88 -21.29
C LYS A 180 1.40 30.02 -21.43
N VAL A 181 0.21 30.58 -21.22
CA VAL A 181 -1.06 29.91 -21.50
C VAL A 181 -1.23 29.79 -23.02
N GLU A 182 -1.49 28.58 -23.51
CA GLU A 182 -1.73 28.35 -24.93
C GLU A 182 -3.21 28.52 -25.30
N ARG A 183 -3.48 29.45 -26.21
CA ARG A 183 -4.84 29.83 -26.63
C ARG A 183 -5.17 29.43 -28.08
N GLU A 184 -4.22 28.86 -28.81
CA GLU A 184 -4.37 28.51 -30.23
C GLU A 184 -4.18 27.01 -30.48
N TYR A 185 -3.10 26.42 -29.95
CA TYR A 185 -2.78 25.01 -30.20
C TYR A 185 -3.24 24.09 -29.08
N THR A 186 -3.68 22.90 -29.45
CA THR A 186 -4.08 21.87 -28.50
C THR A 186 -3.07 20.73 -28.51
N ARG A 187 -2.64 20.29 -27.32
CA ARG A 187 -1.78 19.10 -27.17
C ARG A 187 -2.57 17.80 -27.19
N ALA A 188 -3.71 17.77 -26.52
CA ALA A 188 -4.53 16.58 -26.35
C ALA A 188 -6.02 16.90 -26.43
N SER A 189 -6.81 15.95 -26.93
CA SER A 189 -8.28 16.05 -26.95
C SER A 189 -8.90 14.78 -26.36
N PRO A 190 -10.12 14.87 -25.78
CA PRO A 190 -10.84 13.68 -25.30
C PRO A 190 -11.01 12.66 -26.43
N GLY A 191 -10.79 11.37 -26.11
CA GLY A 191 -10.75 10.30 -27.11
C GLY A 191 -9.49 10.26 -27.98
N GLY A 192 -8.60 11.26 -27.90
CA GLY A 192 -7.27 11.27 -28.51
C GLY A 192 -6.25 10.41 -27.76
N THR A 193 -4.96 10.65 -27.98
CA THR A 193 -3.89 9.89 -27.29
C THR A 193 -3.39 10.58 -26.01
N GLY A 194 -4.01 11.68 -25.57
CA GLY A 194 -3.51 12.59 -24.53
C GLY A 194 -2.90 11.96 -23.27
N TYR A 195 -3.62 11.05 -22.62
CA TYR A 195 -3.15 10.35 -21.41
C TYR A 195 -1.99 9.37 -21.64
N THR A 196 -1.63 9.12 -22.91
CA THR A 196 -0.62 8.14 -23.32
C THR A 196 0.75 8.80 -23.43
N LYS A 197 1.79 8.11 -22.97
CA LYS A 197 3.17 8.58 -23.10
C LYS A 197 3.77 8.18 -24.46
N VAL A 198 3.13 8.68 -25.51
CA VAL A 198 3.43 8.42 -26.93
C VAL A 198 4.22 9.57 -27.53
N SER A 199 5.18 9.26 -28.41
CA SER A 199 6.02 10.25 -29.11
C SER A 199 5.23 11.32 -29.85
N GLY A 200 4.08 10.97 -30.43
CA GLY A 200 3.18 11.91 -31.13
C GLY A 200 2.71 13.08 -30.28
N ASN A 201 2.36 12.86 -29.00
CA ASN A 201 1.92 13.93 -28.10
C ASN A 201 3.02 14.96 -27.83
N TYR A 202 4.28 14.53 -27.85
CA TYR A 202 5.43 15.41 -27.61
C TYR A 202 5.86 16.11 -28.90
N GLY A 203 5.82 15.40 -30.04
CA GLY A 203 6.07 16.01 -31.36
C GLY A 203 5.08 17.14 -31.68
N ALA A 204 3.79 16.93 -31.43
CA ALA A 204 2.74 17.93 -31.65
C ALA A 204 2.93 19.20 -30.79
N SER A 205 3.61 19.08 -29.65
CA SER A 205 3.82 20.19 -28.70
C SER A 205 4.93 21.17 -29.10
N LEU A 206 5.86 20.74 -29.97
CA LEU A 206 7.14 21.44 -30.18
C LEU A 206 6.98 22.88 -30.71
N TYR A 207 6.07 23.10 -31.65
CA TYR A 207 5.91 24.40 -32.30
C TYR A 207 5.43 25.49 -31.33
N ALA A 208 4.40 25.19 -30.53
CA ALA A 208 3.86 26.11 -29.52
C ALA A 208 4.92 26.44 -28.45
N VAL A 209 5.65 25.42 -27.98
CA VAL A 209 6.74 25.60 -27.00
C VAL A 209 7.86 26.48 -27.56
N GLU A 210 8.24 26.30 -28.82
CA GLU A 210 9.26 27.13 -29.46
C GLU A 210 8.82 28.59 -29.63
N ARG A 211 7.52 28.83 -29.92
CA ARG A 211 6.96 30.19 -29.92
C ARG A 211 7.03 30.83 -28.53
N ALA A 212 6.60 30.11 -27.49
CA ALA A 212 6.66 30.61 -26.12
C ALA A 212 8.10 30.95 -25.69
N LYS A 213 9.08 30.13 -26.06
CA LYS A 213 10.51 30.41 -25.82
C LYS A 213 11.01 31.67 -26.50
N LYS A 214 10.63 31.92 -27.76
CA LYS A 214 10.98 33.17 -28.46
C LYS A 214 10.38 34.41 -27.80
N GLU A 215 9.29 34.24 -27.07
CA GLU A 215 8.64 35.29 -26.28
C GLU A 215 9.17 35.38 -24.83
N GLY A 216 10.17 34.58 -24.47
CA GLY A 216 10.83 34.63 -23.15
C GLY A 216 10.23 33.72 -22.07
N PHE A 217 9.36 32.77 -22.45
CA PHE A 217 8.77 31.77 -21.53
C PHE A 217 9.46 30.42 -21.68
N ASP A 218 9.67 29.70 -20.58
CA ASP A 218 10.40 28.43 -20.61
C ASP A 218 9.53 27.29 -21.16
N GLN A 219 8.21 27.35 -20.92
CA GLN A 219 7.24 26.32 -21.30
C GLN A 219 5.81 26.86 -21.50
N VAL A 220 4.91 25.96 -21.92
CA VAL A 220 3.50 26.22 -22.16
C VAL A 220 2.60 25.52 -21.14
N ILE A 221 1.56 26.21 -20.67
CA ILE A 221 0.39 25.62 -20.00
C ILE A 221 -0.61 25.22 -21.09
N TRP A 222 -0.87 23.93 -21.20
CA TRP A 222 -1.90 23.39 -22.08
C TRP A 222 -3.26 23.52 -21.43
N THR A 223 -4.24 23.86 -22.26
CA THR A 223 -5.64 24.04 -21.87
C THR A 223 -6.55 23.11 -22.63
N ASP A 224 -7.81 23.04 -22.21
CA ASP A 224 -8.83 22.25 -22.90
C ASP A 224 -9.00 22.67 -24.38
N VAL A 225 -9.29 21.70 -25.23
CA VAL A 225 -9.39 21.85 -26.70
C VAL A 225 -10.52 22.77 -27.17
N THR A 226 -11.54 23.02 -26.34
CA THR A 226 -12.75 23.70 -26.81
C THR A 226 -12.71 25.19 -26.51
N ALA A 227 -12.51 25.56 -25.26
CA ALA A 227 -12.56 26.94 -24.83
C ALA A 227 -11.16 27.54 -24.58
N HIS A 228 -10.14 26.68 -24.47
CA HIS A 228 -8.81 27.08 -24.01
C HIS A 228 -8.81 27.77 -22.64
N ASP A 229 -9.80 27.48 -21.80
CA ASP A 229 -10.05 28.19 -20.54
C ASP A 229 -9.65 27.40 -19.31
N PHE A 230 -9.54 26.08 -19.41
CA PHE A 230 -9.22 25.19 -18.30
C PHE A 230 -7.83 24.60 -18.44
N VAL A 231 -7.03 24.74 -17.39
CA VAL A 231 -5.66 24.19 -17.33
C VAL A 231 -5.69 22.67 -17.28
N GLU A 232 -4.86 22.03 -18.11
CA GLU A 232 -4.69 20.58 -18.15
C GLU A 232 -3.33 20.16 -17.57
N GLU A 233 -2.23 20.56 -18.21
CA GLU A 233 -0.87 20.22 -17.79
C GLU A 233 0.18 21.13 -18.43
N VAL A 234 1.44 20.98 -18.02
CA VAL A 234 2.60 21.59 -18.69
C VAL A 234 3.27 20.50 -19.53
N GLY A 235 3.84 20.83 -20.69
CA GLY A 235 4.36 19.84 -21.64
C GLY A 235 5.36 18.80 -21.08
N THR A 236 5.96 19.07 -19.92
CA THR A 236 6.95 18.19 -19.26
C THR A 236 6.53 17.70 -17.87
N MET A 237 5.41 18.18 -17.32
CA MET A 237 5.04 17.99 -15.92
C MET A 237 3.56 18.26 -15.65
N ASN A 238 3.00 17.61 -14.63
CA ASN A 238 1.70 18.04 -14.09
C ASN A 238 1.87 19.36 -13.35
N ILE A 239 0.78 20.09 -13.11
CA ILE A 239 0.79 21.40 -12.45
C ILE A 239 -0.08 21.39 -11.19
N MET A 240 0.37 22.11 -10.16
CA MET A 240 -0.31 22.26 -8.88
C MET A 240 -0.28 23.72 -8.42
N PHE A 241 -1.34 24.15 -7.75
CA PHE A 241 -1.47 25.48 -7.16
C PHE A 241 -1.92 25.35 -5.70
N VAL A 242 -1.54 26.29 -4.85
CA VAL A 242 -2.07 26.44 -3.50
C VAL A 242 -2.82 27.75 -3.43
N ILE A 243 -4.14 27.65 -3.29
CA ILE A 243 -5.05 28.80 -3.21
C ILE A 243 -5.91 28.63 -1.96
N ASN A 244 -5.92 29.65 -1.08
CA ASN A 244 -6.64 29.61 0.19
C ASN A 244 -6.32 28.37 1.06
N ASN A 245 -5.03 27.99 1.13
CA ASN A 245 -4.51 26.82 1.85
C ASN A 245 -4.99 25.45 1.32
N ILE A 246 -5.56 25.40 0.12
CA ILE A 246 -5.98 24.17 -0.54
C ILE A 246 -5.01 23.89 -1.70
N LEU A 247 -4.42 22.69 -1.72
CA LEU A 247 -3.66 22.22 -2.86
C LEU A 247 -4.64 21.79 -3.96
N ILE A 248 -4.66 22.50 -5.07
CA ILE A 248 -5.52 22.23 -6.22
C ILE A 248 -4.68 21.77 -7.41
N THR A 249 -5.19 20.81 -8.17
CA THR A 249 -4.54 20.33 -9.39
C THR A 249 -5.60 19.81 -10.38
N PRO A 250 -5.37 19.91 -11.70
CA PRO A 250 -6.25 19.29 -12.68
C PRO A 250 -6.45 17.80 -12.38
N PHE A 251 -7.70 17.34 -12.39
CA PHE A 251 -8.00 15.92 -12.21
C PHE A 251 -7.50 15.13 -13.44
N PRO A 252 -6.94 13.92 -13.28
CA PRO A 252 -6.49 13.15 -14.44
C PRO A 252 -7.67 12.74 -15.33
N SER A 253 -7.61 13.12 -16.60
CA SER A 253 -8.61 12.87 -17.64
C SER A 253 -7.97 12.16 -18.85
N ASP A 254 -8.73 11.93 -19.92
CA ASP A 254 -8.21 11.43 -21.20
C ASP A 254 -7.17 12.34 -21.85
N THR A 255 -7.14 13.62 -21.45
CA THR A 255 -6.23 14.64 -21.99
C THR A 255 -4.98 14.85 -21.14
N ILE A 256 -4.99 14.39 -19.88
CA ILE A 256 -3.90 14.63 -18.93
C ILE A 256 -3.17 13.32 -18.62
N LEU A 257 -1.85 13.32 -18.81
CA LEU A 257 -1.01 12.20 -18.41
C LEU A 257 -1.05 11.99 -16.88
N ARG A 258 -1.44 10.79 -16.44
CA ARG A 258 -1.39 10.38 -15.03
C ARG A 258 0.04 10.37 -14.50
N GLY A 259 0.38 11.32 -13.63
CA GLY A 259 1.72 11.51 -13.08
C GLY A 259 1.99 10.68 -11.82
N ILE A 260 2.98 9.80 -11.85
CA ILE A 260 3.36 8.97 -10.69
C ILE A 260 3.85 9.83 -9.51
N THR A 261 4.66 10.84 -9.78
CA THR A 261 5.09 11.80 -8.74
C THR A 261 3.92 12.64 -8.22
N ARG A 262 2.97 13.02 -9.10
CA ARG A 262 1.75 13.76 -8.71
C ARG A 262 0.94 12.94 -7.71
N GLU A 263 0.66 11.68 -8.00
CA GLU A 263 -0.06 10.78 -7.09
C GLU A 263 0.68 10.63 -5.75
N SER A 264 2.01 10.47 -5.80
CA SER A 264 2.84 10.35 -4.59
C SER A 264 2.75 11.60 -3.70
N ILE A 265 2.79 12.78 -4.30
CA ILE A 265 2.68 14.06 -3.57
C ILE A 265 1.28 14.23 -3.00
N ILE A 266 0.22 13.91 -3.74
CA ILE A 266 -1.16 14.02 -3.26
C ILE A 266 -1.36 13.15 -2.01
N HIS A 267 -0.82 11.92 -2.02
CA HIS A 267 -0.88 11.02 -0.88
C HIS A 267 -0.20 11.66 0.35
N VAL A 268 1.07 12.03 0.22
CA VAL A 268 1.88 12.63 1.29
C VAL A 268 1.26 13.91 1.85
N VAL A 269 0.71 14.77 0.98
CA VAL A 269 0.10 16.03 1.39
C VAL A 269 -1.20 15.80 2.17
N LYS A 270 -1.99 14.79 1.80
CA LYS A 270 -3.18 14.37 2.56
C LYS A 270 -2.79 13.86 3.94
N ASP A 271 -1.71 13.09 4.05
CA ASP A 271 -1.21 12.59 5.35
C ASP A 271 -0.72 13.72 6.25
N TRP A 272 -0.24 14.82 5.67
CA TRP A 272 0.08 16.05 6.41
C TRP A 272 -1.14 16.87 6.83
N GLY A 273 -2.36 16.37 6.61
CA GLY A 273 -3.61 17.04 6.97
C GLY A 273 -3.98 18.22 6.07
N ILE A 274 -3.35 18.34 4.91
CA ILE A 274 -3.62 19.44 3.96
C ILE A 274 -4.72 19.00 3.00
N ARG A 275 -5.74 19.85 2.84
CA ARG A 275 -6.84 19.59 1.91
C ARG A 275 -6.33 19.63 0.47
N VAL A 276 -6.66 18.59 -0.29
CA VAL A 276 -6.35 18.46 -1.71
C VAL A 276 -7.64 18.38 -2.52
N GLU A 277 -7.72 19.16 -3.61
CA GLU A 277 -8.81 19.08 -4.58
C GLU A 277 -8.30 18.77 -5.98
N GLU A 278 -8.87 17.73 -6.59
CA GLU A 278 -8.63 17.36 -7.97
C GLU A 278 -9.84 17.75 -8.80
N ARG A 279 -9.74 18.83 -9.58
CA ARG A 279 -10.88 19.40 -10.34
C ARG A 279 -10.40 20.20 -11.55
N LYS A 280 -11.35 20.63 -12.40
CA LYS A 280 -11.05 21.63 -13.43
C LYS A 280 -10.66 22.96 -12.75
N ILE A 281 -9.66 23.62 -13.33
CA ILE A 281 -9.15 24.91 -12.85
C ILE A 281 -9.15 25.85 -14.06
N SER A 282 -9.87 26.96 -13.98
CA SER A 282 -9.85 27.93 -15.08
C SER A 282 -8.62 28.83 -15.00
N VAL A 283 -8.13 29.29 -16.15
CA VAL A 283 -7.05 30.28 -16.23
C VAL A 283 -7.46 31.55 -15.46
N GLN A 284 -8.73 31.96 -15.59
CA GLN A 284 -9.27 33.11 -14.90
C GLN A 284 -9.27 32.94 -13.37
N GLU A 285 -9.53 31.75 -12.84
CA GLU A 285 -9.44 31.46 -11.40
C GLU A 285 -8.03 31.73 -10.87
N ILE A 286 -7.00 31.28 -11.60
CA ILE A 286 -5.59 31.48 -11.23
C ILE A 286 -5.24 32.97 -11.28
N ILE A 287 -5.59 33.66 -12.38
CA ILE A 287 -5.33 35.10 -12.54
C ILE A 287 -6.02 35.91 -11.42
N THR A 288 -7.25 35.56 -11.08
CA THR A 288 -8.00 36.22 -10.00
C THR A 288 -7.34 35.99 -8.65
N ALA A 289 -6.91 34.76 -8.37
CA ALA A 289 -6.18 34.43 -7.14
C ALA A 289 -4.85 35.18 -7.02
N VAL A 290 -4.13 35.43 -8.12
CA VAL A 290 -2.94 36.29 -8.12
C VAL A 290 -3.29 37.74 -7.79
N LYS A 291 -4.27 38.32 -8.51
CA LYS A 291 -4.70 39.72 -8.32
C LYS A 291 -5.20 39.98 -6.90
N GLU A 292 -5.90 39.02 -6.31
CA GLU A 292 -6.45 39.08 -4.96
C GLU A 292 -5.45 38.62 -3.87
N LYS A 293 -4.21 38.28 -4.24
CA LYS A 293 -3.17 37.76 -3.31
C LYS A 293 -3.61 36.51 -2.53
N LYS A 294 -4.44 35.66 -3.14
CA LYS A 294 -4.90 34.37 -2.60
C LYS A 294 -4.06 33.18 -3.07
N LEU A 295 -3.33 33.33 -4.18
CA LEU A 295 -2.36 32.32 -4.63
C LEU A 295 -1.13 32.38 -3.70
N GLN A 296 -0.79 31.25 -3.09
CA GLN A 296 0.28 31.14 -2.10
C GLN A 296 1.47 30.34 -2.63
N ASP A 297 1.21 29.38 -3.53
CA ASP A 297 2.23 28.50 -4.08
C ASP A 297 1.80 27.99 -5.47
N ALA A 298 2.76 27.70 -6.33
CA ALA A 298 2.55 27.10 -7.64
C ALA A 298 3.81 26.38 -8.10
N PHE A 299 3.65 25.13 -8.52
CA PHE A 299 4.78 24.30 -8.91
C PHE A 299 4.35 23.21 -9.90
N GLY A 300 5.28 22.84 -10.76
CA GLY A 300 5.17 21.68 -11.61
C GLY A 300 5.72 20.42 -10.94
N VAL A 301 5.12 19.29 -11.26
CA VAL A 301 5.47 17.98 -10.74
C VAL A 301 5.88 17.07 -11.91
N GLY A 302 7.18 16.86 -12.02
CA GLY A 302 7.79 16.14 -13.13
C GLY A 302 8.01 14.66 -12.84
N THR A 303 8.57 13.97 -13.84
CA THR A 303 8.95 12.56 -13.74
C THR A 303 9.93 12.33 -12.58
N ALA A 304 9.67 11.28 -11.80
CA ALA A 304 10.55 10.74 -10.77
C ALA A 304 10.98 11.77 -9.70
N ALA A 305 10.02 12.13 -8.85
CA ALA A 305 10.23 12.93 -7.63
C ALA A 305 10.64 14.41 -7.84
N VAL A 306 10.53 14.93 -9.07
CA VAL A 306 10.89 16.32 -9.38
C VAL A 306 9.75 17.28 -9.04
N VAL A 307 10.09 18.35 -8.31
CA VAL A 307 9.21 19.49 -8.00
C VAL A 307 9.89 20.76 -8.51
N THR A 308 9.23 21.48 -9.42
CA THR A 308 9.79 22.67 -10.09
C THR A 308 8.94 23.90 -9.77
N PRO A 309 9.48 24.93 -9.10
CA PRO A 309 8.73 26.15 -8.84
C PRO A 309 8.31 26.86 -10.13
N ILE A 310 7.10 27.41 -10.15
CA ILE A 310 6.61 28.27 -11.24
C ILE A 310 6.68 29.72 -10.75
N GLU A 311 7.35 30.60 -11.48
CA GLU A 311 7.50 32.01 -11.07
C GLU A 311 6.39 32.91 -11.62
N ALA A 312 5.90 32.63 -12.83
CA ALA A 312 4.90 33.46 -13.48
C ALA A 312 4.11 32.67 -14.52
N ILE A 313 2.90 33.15 -14.80
CA ILE A 313 2.14 32.77 -15.99
C ILE A 313 1.85 34.00 -16.84
N ALA A 314 1.81 33.82 -18.16
CA ALA A 314 1.34 34.86 -19.08
C ALA A 314 0.10 34.40 -19.83
N ASP A 315 -0.86 35.31 -19.95
CA ASP A 315 -2.12 35.12 -20.65
C ASP A 315 -2.50 36.43 -21.37
N ASP A 316 -2.86 36.33 -22.65
CA ASP A 316 -3.19 37.48 -23.52
C ASP A 316 -2.18 38.64 -23.47
N GLY A 317 -0.89 38.31 -23.45
CA GLY A 317 0.21 39.29 -23.43
C GLY A 317 0.45 39.96 -22.08
N VAL A 318 -0.31 39.62 -21.04
CA VAL A 318 -0.12 40.11 -19.68
C VAL A 318 0.60 39.04 -18.84
N VAL A 319 1.61 39.45 -18.10
CA VAL A 319 2.37 38.58 -17.19
C VAL A 319 1.85 38.75 -15.76
N TYR A 320 1.56 37.62 -15.12
CA TYR A 320 1.12 37.52 -13.74
C TYR A 320 2.21 36.82 -12.91
N GLU A 321 2.95 37.61 -12.14
CA GLU A 321 4.01 37.13 -11.25
C GLU A 321 3.40 36.46 -10.01
N PHE A 322 3.96 35.32 -9.60
CA PHE A 322 3.54 34.56 -8.42
C PHE A 322 4.38 34.95 -7.20
N PRO A 323 3.95 34.58 -5.97
CA PRO A 323 4.73 34.87 -4.76
C PRO A 323 6.17 34.36 -4.86
N PRO A 324 7.18 35.07 -4.32
CA PRO A 324 8.57 34.63 -4.34
C PRO A 324 8.74 33.21 -3.78
N VAL A 325 9.61 32.40 -4.37
CA VAL A 325 9.84 31.00 -3.94
C VAL A 325 10.23 30.91 -2.46
N ALA A 326 10.95 31.91 -1.94
CA ALA A 326 11.35 31.98 -0.54
C ALA A 326 10.17 32.08 0.46
N GLU A 327 9.00 32.56 0.02
CA GLU A 327 7.80 32.69 0.84
C GLU A 327 6.92 31.42 0.81
N ARG A 328 7.24 30.45 -0.05
CA ARG A 328 6.42 29.27 -0.31
C ARG A 328 6.75 28.15 0.67
N THR A 329 5.74 27.69 1.41
CA THR A 329 5.91 26.69 2.47
C THR A 329 5.68 25.26 1.98
N LEU A 330 4.61 25.01 1.22
CA LEU A 330 4.20 23.65 0.85
C LEU A 330 5.12 23.02 -0.19
N SER A 331 5.36 23.68 -1.33
CA SER A 331 6.28 23.16 -2.36
C SER A 331 7.69 22.92 -1.82
N SER A 332 8.19 23.83 -0.98
CA SER A 332 9.48 23.69 -0.28
C SER A 332 9.52 22.48 0.64
N ARG A 333 8.43 22.22 1.39
CA ARG A 333 8.30 21.03 2.25
C ARG A 333 8.25 19.75 1.41
N ILE A 334 7.46 19.73 0.35
CA ILE A 334 7.36 18.58 -0.58
C ILE A 334 8.72 18.30 -1.21
N PHE A 335 9.41 19.32 -1.74
CA PHE A 335 10.72 19.15 -2.35
C PHE A 335 11.73 18.52 -1.38
N LYS A 336 11.80 19.01 -0.14
CA LYS A 336 12.68 18.44 0.90
C LYS A 336 12.31 16.98 1.21
N TYR A 337 11.02 16.69 1.36
CA TYR A 337 10.55 15.33 1.62
C TYR A 337 10.91 14.36 0.48
N MET A 338 10.61 14.74 -0.77
CA MET A 338 10.89 13.90 -1.93
C MET A 338 12.40 13.66 -2.11
N LYS A 339 13.23 14.67 -1.82
CA LYS A 339 14.69 14.54 -1.81
C LYS A 339 15.18 13.60 -0.70
N ALA A 340 14.65 13.71 0.51
CA ALA A 340 15.00 12.82 1.62
C ALA A 340 14.58 11.37 1.33
N LEU A 341 13.38 11.16 0.77
CA LEU A 341 12.86 9.84 0.41
C LEU A 341 13.74 9.17 -0.66
N THR A 342 14.05 9.89 -1.74
CA THR A 342 14.84 9.36 -2.86
C THR A 342 16.32 9.15 -2.52
N SER A 343 16.88 9.95 -1.61
CA SER A 343 18.25 9.74 -1.08
C SER A 343 18.33 8.69 0.04
N GLY A 344 17.19 8.19 0.50
CA GLY A 344 17.10 7.22 1.59
C GLY A 344 17.44 7.76 2.97
N GLU A 345 17.43 9.10 3.15
CA GLU A 345 17.51 9.75 4.47
C GLU A 345 16.29 9.41 5.33
N ILE A 346 15.12 9.27 4.69
CA ILE A 346 13.91 8.73 5.30
C ILE A 346 13.53 7.41 4.60
N GLY A 347 12.95 6.49 5.38
CA GLY A 347 12.39 5.26 4.85
C GLY A 347 11.19 5.54 3.95
N ASP A 348 10.96 4.64 2.99
CA ASP A 348 9.64 4.54 2.39
C ASP A 348 8.79 3.78 3.41
N GLU A 349 7.92 4.47 4.13
CA GLU A 349 7.03 3.87 5.12
C GLU A 349 5.93 3.00 4.44
N ASP A 350 6.01 2.79 3.11
CA ASP A 350 5.05 2.08 2.23
C ASP A 350 5.54 0.82 1.41
N GLY A 351 6.73 0.17 1.64
CA GLY A 351 6.92 -1.31 1.41
C GLY A 351 6.94 -2.36 2.59
N GLU A 352 6.00 -3.35 2.58
CA GLU A 352 5.95 -4.72 3.22
C GLU A 352 4.59 -5.27 3.80
N GLN A 353 3.98 -6.18 3.00
CA GLN A 353 3.07 -7.30 3.30
C GLN A 353 1.57 -7.11 3.66
N VAL A 354 1.07 -5.88 3.66
CA VAL A 354 -0.30 -5.56 3.21
C VAL A 354 -0.18 -4.29 2.36
N PRO A 355 -0.85 -4.16 1.21
CA PRO A 355 -0.83 -2.90 0.45
C PRO A 355 -1.25 -1.72 1.36
N GLY A 356 -0.30 -0.83 1.69
CA GLY A 356 -0.54 0.39 2.49
C GLY A 356 -0.38 0.29 4.02
N CYS A 357 0.16 -0.81 4.58
CA CYS A 357 0.16 -1.02 6.05
C CYS A 357 1.50 -1.51 6.60
N GLN A 358 2.52 -0.65 6.66
CA GLN A 358 3.82 -1.09 7.20
C GLN A 358 4.31 -0.31 8.37
N LEU A 359 5.12 -1.06 9.11
CA LEU A 359 5.69 -0.69 10.36
C LEU A 359 7.18 -0.51 10.15
N ASN A 360 7.68 0.65 10.53
CA ASN A 360 9.11 0.81 10.75
C ASN A 360 9.56 0.01 11.99
N MET A 361 10.87 -0.02 12.24
CA MET A 361 11.46 -0.79 13.35
C MET A 361 10.87 -0.41 14.72
N ASP A 362 10.66 0.88 14.97
CA ASP A 362 10.17 1.38 16.25
C ASP A 362 8.68 1.03 16.44
N GLU A 363 7.89 1.10 15.37
CA GLU A 363 6.47 0.70 15.37
C GLU A 363 6.31 -0.82 15.57
N LYS A 364 7.19 -1.64 14.97
CA LYS A 364 7.21 -3.10 15.22
C LYS A 364 7.50 -3.41 16.69
N VAL A 365 8.46 -2.71 17.29
CA VAL A 365 8.79 -2.84 18.72
C VAL A 365 7.62 -2.41 19.59
N GLU A 366 6.99 -1.27 19.29
CA GLU A 366 5.84 -0.76 20.03
C GLU A 366 4.65 -1.74 20.00
N ILE A 367 4.32 -2.28 18.82
CA ILE A 367 3.26 -3.28 18.68
C ILE A 367 3.63 -4.57 19.42
N ALA A 368 4.87 -5.04 19.33
CA ALA A 368 5.30 -6.25 20.02
C ALA A 368 5.16 -6.12 21.55
N LEU A 369 5.52 -4.95 22.12
CA LEU A 369 5.33 -4.67 23.54
C LEU A 369 3.85 -4.59 23.91
N ALA A 370 3.01 -3.96 23.08
CA ALA A 370 1.57 -3.90 23.32
C ALA A 370 0.91 -5.29 23.28
N LEU A 371 1.35 -6.16 22.37
CA LEU A 371 0.90 -7.56 22.30
C LEU A 371 1.38 -8.36 23.52
N GLU A 372 2.62 -8.16 23.98
CA GLU A 372 3.12 -8.76 25.22
C GLU A 372 2.32 -8.30 26.45
N GLU A 373 1.98 -7.01 26.53
CA GLU A 373 1.13 -6.46 27.59
C GLU A 373 -0.32 -6.98 27.53
N LEU A 374 -0.85 -7.20 26.32
CA LEU A 374 -2.13 -7.88 26.11
C LEU A 374 -2.09 -9.33 26.61
N GLY A 375 -0.89 -9.93 26.66
CA GLY A 375 -0.64 -11.27 27.20
C GLY A 375 -0.62 -12.36 26.14
N VAL A 376 -0.32 -12.04 24.87
CA VAL A 376 -0.22 -13.06 23.82
C VAL A 376 0.93 -14.03 24.11
N ASP A 377 0.72 -15.32 23.87
CA ASP A 377 1.72 -16.34 24.18
C ASP A 377 2.91 -16.30 23.20
N ILE A 378 2.66 -16.01 21.92
CA ILE A 378 3.63 -16.02 20.84
C ILE A 378 3.47 -14.77 19.97
N ILE A 379 4.58 -14.17 19.59
CA ILE A 379 4.65 -13.05 18.63
C ILE A 379 5.54 -13.50 17.46
N GLU A 380 4.95 -13.73 16.30
CA GLU A 380 5.72 -13.86 15.05
C GLU A 380 6.18 -12.48 14.59
N ALA A 381 7.48 -12.22 14.73
CA ALA A 381 8.04 -10.88 14.59
C ALA A 381 8.40 -10.51 13.14
N GLY A 382 8.39 -11.47 12.21
CA GLY A 382 8.65 -11.25 10.79
C GLY A 382 9.38 -12.41 10.12
N PHE A 383 9.89 -12.14 8.90
CA PHE A 383 10.59 -13.12 8.07
C PHE A 383 12.05 -12.65 7.81
N PRO A 384 13.02 -12.97 8.69
CA PRO A 384 14.34 -12.34 8.71
C PRO A 384 15.15 -12.35 7.40
N VAL A 385 14.96 -13.36 6.54
CA VAL A 385 15.69 -13.45 5.26
C VAL A 385 15.13 -12.50 4.19
N SER A 386 13.92 -11.95 4.40
CA SER A 386 13.22 -11.12 3.41
C SER A 386 14.00 -9.86 3.08
N SER A 387 14.53 -9.18 4.11
CA SER A 387 15.33 -7.97 3.97
C SER A 387 16.22 -7.74 5.21
N PRO A 388 17.30 -6.94 5.10
CA PRO A 388 18.07 -6.51 6.26
C PRO A 388 17.26 -5.73 7.30
N GLY A 389 16.18 -5.06 6.86
CA GLY A 389 15.26 -4.34 7.74
C GLY A 389 14.46 -5.30 8.61
N ASP A 390 13.91 -6.35 8.01
CA ASP A 390 13.17 -7.40 8.71
C ASP A 390 14.06 -8.18 9.68
N PHE A 391 15.27 -8.54 9.26
CA PHE A 391 16.26 -9.14 10.15
C PHE A 391 16.51 -8.28 11.39
N LYS A 392 16.74 -6.98 11.18
CA LYS A 392 17.01 -6.05 12.28
C LYS A 392 15.79 -5.88 13.18
N ALA A 393 14.59 -5.78 12.60
CA ALA A 393 13.35 -5.63 13.36
C ALA A 393 13.09 -6.84 14.27
N VAL A 394 13.21 -8.07 13.73
CA VAL A 394 13.09 -9.30 14.53
C VAL A 394 14.15 -9.32 15.63
N SER A 395 15.39 -8.90 15.33
CA SER A 395 16.45 -8.82 16.33
C SER A 395 16.17 -7.79 17.43
N GLU A 396 15.62 -6.61 17.13
CA GLU A 396 15.25 -5.64 18.16
C GLU A 396 14.06 -6.12 19.01
N VAL A 397 13.02 -6.68 18.38
CA VAL A 397 11.88 -7.28 19.10
C VAL A 397 12.37 -8.40 20.05
N SER A 398 13.31 -9.23 19.58
CA SER A 398 13.90 -10.31 20.39
C SER A 398 14.62 -9.82 21.65
N LYS A 399 15.10 -8.58 21.69
CA LYS A 399 15.80 -8.02 22.86
C LYS A 399 14.83 -7.48 23.92
N VAL A 400 13.71 -6.91 23.48
CA VAL A 400 12.80 -6.13 24.34
C VAL A 400 11.66 -6.97 24.91
N VAL A 401 11.15 -7.95 24.16
CA VAL A 401 10.10 -8.87 24.63
C VAL A 401 10.74 -9.96 25.49
N LYS A 402 10.09 -10.28 26.62
CA LYS A 402 10.65 -11.14 27.68
C LYS A 402 9.75 -12.30 28.09
N ARG A 403 8.44 -12.10 28.06
CA ARG A 403 7.43 -13.04 28.52
C ARG A 403 6.82 -13.82 27.37
N SER A 404 6.52 -13.14 26.26
CA SER A 404 5.99 -13.79 25.06
C SER A 404 7.12 -14.47 24.28
N ARG A 405 6.81 -15.59 23.63
CA ARG A 405 7.76 -16.27 22.75
C ARG A 405 7.91 -15.52 21.44
N ILE A 406 9.14 -15.18 21.06
CA ILE A 406 9.42 -14.57 19.78
C ILE A 406 9.64 -15.65 18.72
N CYS A 407 8.83 -15.59 17.68
CA CYS A 407 8.86 -16.49 16.54
C CYS A 407 9.39 -15.77 15.30
N ALA A 408 10.23 -16.45 14.52
CA ALA A 408 10.66 -15.97 13.21
C ALA A 408 10.28 -16.99 12.13
N LEU A 409 9.64 -16.50 11.07
CA LEU A 409 9.25 -17.29 9.92
C LEU A 409 10.49 -17.61 9.07
N SER A 410 10.54 -18.80 8.49
CA SER A 410 11.52 -19.18 7.48
C SER A 410 10.91 -20.12 6.44
N ARG A 411 11.43 -20.11 5.20
CA ARG A 411 11.20 -21.25 4.30
C ARG A 411 12.05 -22.43 4.76
N VAL A 412 11.74 -23.62 4.24
CA VAL A 412 12.53 -24.85 4.43
C VAL A 412 13.85 -24.83 3.64
N VAL A 413 14.67 -23.81 3.88
CA VAL A 413 15.98 -23.59 3.27
C VAL A 413 16.97 -23.29 4.38
N GLU A 414 18.13 -23.96 4.40
CA GLU A 414 19.11 -23.83 5.49
C GLU A 414 19.48 -22.37 5.78
N LYS A 415 19.78 -21.58 4.74
CA LYS A 415 20.13 -20.16 4.90
C LYS A 415 19.01 -19.31 5.52
N ASP A 416 17.76 -19.63 5.22
CA ASP A 416 16.61 -18.91 5.77
C ASP A 416 16.44 -19.24 7.26
N ILE A 417 16.65 -20.51 7.61
CA ILE A 417 16.62 -20.99 9.01
C ILE A 417 17.79 -20.42 9.80
N ASP A 418 18.99 -20.35 9.22
CA ASP A 418 20.17 -19.75 9.85
C ASP A 418 19.93 -18.25 10.11
N ALA A 419 19.35 -17.52 9.15
CA ALA A 419 18.99 -16.12 9.33
C ALA A 419 17.93 -15.94 10.43
N ALA A 420 16.94 -16.84 10.52
CA ALA A 420 15.95 -16.82 11.59
C ALA A 420 16.60 -17.08 12.96
N ALA A 421 17.48 -18.07 13.06
CA ALA A 421 18.22 -18.39 14.27
C ALA A 421 19.08 -17.20 14.74
N ASP A 422 19.80 -16.55 13.82
CA ASP A 422 20.65 -15.40 14.11
C ASP A 422 19.85 -14.18 14.56
N ALA A 423 18.70 -13.91 13.93
CA ALA A 423 17.83 -12.81 14.33
C ALA A 423 17.27 -13.02 15.75
N LEU A 424 16.93 -14.27 16.09
CA LEU A 424 16.37 -14.66 17.39
C LEU A 424 17.42 -14.82 18.51
N ARG A 425 18.71 -14.57 18.25
CA ARG A 425 19.79 -14.88 19.21
C ARG A 425 19.64 -14.24 20.59
N PHE A 426 18.91 -13.13 20.69
CA PHE A 426 18.69 -12.40 21.95
C PHE A 426 17.36 -12.74 22.64
N ALA A 427 16.46 -13.47 21.97
CA ALA A 427 15.19 -13.88 22.57
C ALA A 427 15.41 -14.94 23.64
N GLU A 428 14.83 -14.71 24.82
CA GLU A 428 14.83 -15.66 25.94
C GLU A 428 13.97 -16.88 25.62
N LEU A 429 12.79 -16.63 25.03
CA LEU A 429 11.89 -17.64 24.50
C LEU A 429 11.82 -17.48 22.99
N LYS A 430 12.48 -18.38 22.26
CA LYS A 430 12.60 -18.33 20.80
C LYS A 430 11.93 -19.53 20.15
N ARG A 431 11.35 -19.31 18.97
CA ARG A 431 10.77 -20.31 18.08
C ARG A 431 11.16 -20.03 16.64
N ILE A 432 11.49 -21.08 15.89
CA ILE A 432 11.60 -21.00 14.43
C ILE A 432 10.36 -21.65 13.85
N HIS A 433 9.66 -20.90 13.00
CA HIS A 433 8.50 -21.37 12.26
C HIS A 433 8.92 -21.61 10.81
N THR A 434 9.06 -22.88 10.44
CA THR A 434 9.58 -23.28 9.12
C THR A 434 8.65 -24.24 8.42
N GLY A 435 8.61 -24.24 7.10
CA GLY A 435 7.63 -25.08 6.42
C GLY A 435 7.70 -25.03 4.92
N ILE A 436 6.75 -25.75 4.33
CA ILE A 436 6.65 -25.95 2.89
C ILE A 436 5.22 -26.28 2.51
N ALA A 437 4.85 -25.95 1.27
CA ALA A 437 3.55 -26.31 0.73
C ALA A 437 3.40 -27.82 0.53
N THR A 438 2.26 -28.34 0.97
CA THR A 438 1.98 -29.79 0.93
C THR A 438 0.85 -30.17 -0.03
N SER A 439 0.08 -29.21 -0.55
CA SER A 439 -1.00 -29.52 -1.48
C SER A 439 -0.47 -29.94 -2.85
N ASP A 440 -1.16 -30.87 -3.53
CA ASP A 440 -0.72 -31.35 -4.85
C ASP A 440 -0.60 -30.22 -5.89
N ILE A 441 -1.47 -29.21 -5.77
CA ILE A 441 -1.43 -28.03 -6.64
C ILE A 441 -0.12 -27.28 -6.41
N HIS A 442 0.26 -27.00 -5.17
CA HIS A 442 1.52 -26.32 -4.88
C HIS A 442 2.74 -27.20 -5.19
N ILE A 443 2.72 -28.49 -4.86
CA ILE A 443 3.81 -29.41 -5.17
C ILE A 443 4.10 -29.40 -6.68
N LYS A 444 3.06 -29.52 -7.51
CA LYS A 444 3.20 -29.59 -8.97
C LYS A 444 3.48 -28.24 -9.62
N HIS A 445 2.75 -27.20 -9.23
CA HIS A 445 2.70 -25.94 -9.97
C HIS A 445 3.50 -24.81 -9.33
N LYS A 446 3.77 -24.85 -8.02
CA LYS A 446 4.58 -23.85 -7.29
C LYS A 446 6.01 -24.33 -7.07
N LEU A 447 6.16 -25.58 -6.61
CA LEU A 447 7.46 -26.14 -6.22
C LEU A 447 8.12 -26.96 -7.34
N HIS A 448 7.35 -27.41 -8.32
CA HIS A 448 7.80 -28.30 -9.40
C HIS A 448 8.56 -29.53 -8.86
N SER A 449 7.97 -30.18 -7.85
CA SER A 449 8.59 -31.25 -7.08
C SER A 449 7.65 -32.44 -6.91
N THR A 450 8.05 -33.45 -6.13
CA THR A 450 7.27 -34.64 -5.79
C THR A 450 6.90 -34.65 -4.31
N ARG A 451 5.92 -35.49 -3.93
CA ARG A 451 5.50 -35.68 -2.54
C ARG A 451 6.68 -36.18 -1.67
N GLU A 452 7.49 -37.08 -2.22
CA GLU A 452 8.65 -37.66 -1.53
C GLU A 452 9.74 -36.62 -1.27
N GLU A 453 10.06 -35.79 -2.27
CA GLU A 453 11.05 -34.71 -2.14
C GLU A 453 10.59 -33.62 -1.16
N VAL A 454 9.31 -33.28 -1.16
CA VAL A 454 8.75 -32.30 -0.21
C VAL A 454 8.82 -32.82 1.22
N LEU A 455 8.51 -34.09 1.45
CA LEU A 455 8.65 -34.73 2.75
C LEU A 455 10.11 -34.73 3.22
N ASP A 456 11.06 -35.13 2.36
CA ASP A 456 12.49 -35.12 2.69
C ASP A 456 13.00 -33.72 3.06
N ARG A 457 12.59 -32.70 2.29
CA ARG A 457 12.91 -31.30 2.59
C ARG A 457 12.33 -30.85 3.93
N ALA A 458 11.05 -31.17 4.19
CA ALA A 458 10.38 -30.84 5.46
C ALA A 458 11.16 -31.41 6.65
N VAL A 459 11.52 -32.69 6.61
CA VAL A 459 12.32 -33.37 7.64
C VAL A 459 13.68 -32.70 7.83
N LYS A 460 14.39 -32.42 6.74
CA LYS A 460 15.72 -31.77 6.80
C LYS A 460 15.65 -30.37 7.40
N GLY A 461 14.67 -29.56 7.02
CA GLY A 461 14.53 -28.21 7.55
C GLY A 461 14.19 -28.20 9.03
N VAL A 462 13.25 -29.05 9.47
CA VAL A 462 12.91 -29.17 10.90
C VAL A 462 14.11 -29.65 11.71
N ALA A 463 14.81 -30.70 11.25
CA ALA A 463 16.01 -31.20 11.91
C ALA A 463 17.13 -30.14 11.97
N HIS A 464 17.24 -29.27 10.95
CA HIS A 464 18.19 -28.17 10.94
C HIS A 464 17.79 -27.06 11.92
N ALA A 465 16.52 -26.65 11.94
CA ALA A 465 15.99 -25.67 12.89
C ALA A 465 16.18 -26.13 14.35
N ARG A 466 16.01 -27.42 14.62
CA ARG A 466 16.21 -28.00 15.97
C ARG A 466 17.63 -27.90 16.51
N LYS A 467 18.63 -27.64 15.67
CA LYS A 467 20.00 -27.35 16.13
C LYS A 467 20.10 -26.02 16.86
N TYR A 468 19.18 -25.09 16.60
CA TYR A 468 19.24 -23.71 17.07
C TYR A 468 18.23 -23.37 18.17
N VAL A 469 17.06 -24.02 18.14
CA VAL A 469 15.95 -23.76 19.07
C VAL A 469 15.27 -25.05 19.51
N ASP A 470 14.74 -25.06 20.73
CA ASP A 470 13.98 -26.18 21.29
C ASP A 470 12.54 -26.26 20.80
N ASP A 471 11.99 -25.12 20.42
CA ASP A 471 10.63 -24.99 19.93
C ASP A 471 10.65 -24.71 18.41
N VAL A 472 10.22 -25.69 17.63
CA VAL A 472 10.14 -25.59 16.17
C VAL A 472 8.71 -25.84 15.73
N GLU A 473 8.15 -24.85 15.07
CA GLU A 473 6.83 -24.95 14.46
C GLU A 473 6.97 -25.29 12.99
N PHE A 474 6.24 -26.31 12.54
CA PHE A 474 6.18 -26.70 11.15
C PHE A 474 4.86 -26.29 10.51
N TYR A 475 4.89 -25.44 9.47
CA TYR A 475 3.69 -25.18 8.66
C TYR A 475 3.62 -26.05 7.41
N ALA A 476 2.46 -26.69 7.24
CA ALA A 476 2.09 -27.37 6.01
C ALA A 476 1.27 -26.42 5.12
N GLU A 477 1.93 -25.55 4.35
CA GLU A 477 1.24 -24.53 3.55
C GLU A 477 0.19 -25.19 2.63
N ASP A 478 -1.03 -24.63 2.64
CA ASP A 478 -2.20 -25.13 1.93
C ASP A 478 -2.67 -26.53 2.40
N ALA A 479 -2.49 -26.83 3.70
CA ALA A 479 -2.98 -28.05 4.34
C ALA A 479 -4.49 -28.24 4.17
N GLY A 480 -5.26 -27.15 4.11
CA GLY A 480 -6.70 -27.17 3.84
C GLY A 480 -7.09 -27.93 2.55
N ARG A 481 -6.21 -27.97 1.54
CA ARG A 481 -6.41 -28.66 0.25
C ARG A 481 -5.45 -29.83 0.03
N THR A 482 -4.66 -30.19 1.04
CA THR A 482 -3.76 -31.33 0.99
C THR A 482 -4.53 -32.63 1.22
N ASP A 483 -4.15 -33.70 0.50
CA ASP A 483 -4.61 -35.07 0.73
C ASP A 483 -4.30 -35.51 2.18
N ASP A 484 -5.32 -35.99 2.91
CA ASP A 484 -5.23 -36.20 4.35
C ASP A 484 -4.20 -37.27 4.73
N HIS A 485 -4.09 -38.36 3.96
CA HIS A 485 -3.12 -39.42 4.22
C HIS A 485 -1.68 -38.95 3.99
N TYR A 486 -1.44 -38.19 2.92
CA TYR A 486 -0.14 -37.58 2.70
C TYR A 486 0.21 -36.55 3.76
N LEU A 487 -0.75 -35.72 4.19
CA LEU A 487 -0.55 -34.77 5.28
C LEU A 487 -0.13 -35.50 6.57
N VAL A 488 -0.83 -36.56 6.95
CA VAL A 488 -0.46 -37.41 8.11
C VAL A 488 0.98 -37.90 8.01
N ASN A 489 1.40 -38.41 6.84
CA ASN A 489 2.78 -38.87 6.64
C ASN A 489 3.82 -37.75 6.83
N VAL A 490 3.55 -36.56 6.29
CA VAL A 490 4.43 -35.39 6.47
C VAL A 490 4.50 -35.00 7.95
N LEU A 491 3.35 -34.91 8.63
CA LEU A 491 3.27 -34.53 10.04
C LEU A 491 4.01 -35.52 10.95
N GLU A 492 3.81 -36.83 10.78
CA GLU A 492 4.56 -37.85 11.52
C GLU A 492 6.08 -37.75 11.30
N ALA A 493 6.50 -37.44 10.07
CA ALA A 493 7.91 -37.33 9.73
C ALA A 493 8.55 -36.11 10.39
N VAL A 494 7.87 -34.95 10.40
CA VAL A 494 8.40 -33.74 11.04
C VAL A 494 8.35 -33.81 12.57
N ILE A 495 7.38 -34.51 13.17
CA ILE A 495 7.40 -34.82 14.61
C ILE A 495 8.68 -35.58 14.95
N LYS A 496 9.00 -36.64 14.20
CA LYS A 496 10.24 -37.43 14.39
C LYS A 496 11.51 -36.61 14.17
N ALA A 497 11.45 -35.62 13.28
CA ALA A 497 12.55 -34.68 13.05
C ALA A 497 12.71 -33.64 14.17
N GLY A 498 11.71 -33.51 15.05
CA GLY A 498 11.74 -32.71 16.26
C GLY A 498 10.82 -31.47 16.27
N ALA A 499 9.84 -31.38 15.36
CA ALA A 499 8.80 -30.36 15.44
C ALA A 499 8.01 -30.49 16.76
N THR A 500 7.75 -29.36 17.41
CA THR A 500 6.98 -29.26 18.67
C THR A 500 5.59 -28.69 18.44
N VAL A 501 5.39 -27.99 17.33
CA VAL A 501 4.10 -27.43 16.92
C VAL A 501 3.86 -27.73 15.45
N LEU A 502 2.62 -28.12 15.12
CA LEU A 502 2.16 -28.39 13.76
C LEU A 502 1.12 -27.36 13.37
N ASN A 503 1.50 -26.44 12.49
CA ASN A 503 0.62 -25.42 11.95
C ASN A 503 -0.11 -25.93 10.70
N ILE A 504 -1.44 -25.94 10.78
CA ILE A 504 -2.34 -26.43 9.74
C ILE A 504 -3.07 -25.24 9.13
N PRO A 505 -2.57 -24.62 8.06
CA PRO A 505 -3.19 -23.44 7.49
C PRO A 505 -4.35 -23.74 6.53
N ASP A 506 -5.44 -22.97 6.65
CA ASP A 506 -6.42 -22.71 5.58
C ASP A 506 -5.97 -21.49 4.78
N THR A 507 -4.91 -21.68 3.99
CA THR A 507 -4.17 -20.62 3.27
C THR A 507 -5.06 -19.77 2.37
N THR A 508 -6.12 -20.34 1.79
CA THR A 508 -7.02 -19.63 0.87
C THR A 508 -8.32 -19.15 1.52
N GLY A 509 -8.54 -19.42 2.82
CA GLY A 509 -9.76 -19.06 3.53
C GLY A 509 -11.03 -19.63 2.90
N TYR A 510 -10.94 -20.82 2.30
CA TYR A 510 -11.99 -21.40 1.46
C TYR A 510 -12.79 -22.50 2.18
N ARG A 511 -12.20 -23.14 3.21
CA ARG A 511 -12.83 -24.29 3.88
C ARG A 511 -14.03 -23.85 4.70
N LEU A 512 -15.07 -24.67 4.72
CA LEU A 512 -16.18 -24.48 5.65
C LEU A 512 -15.76 -24.88 7.07
N PRO A 513 -16.34 -24.29 8.14
CA PRO A 513 -15.92 -24.54 9.52
C PRO A 513 -15.91 -26.03 9.89
N ARG A 514 -17.00 -26.74 9.55
CA ARG A 514 -17.10 -28.18 9.79
C ARG A 514 -16.02 -28.98 9.04
N GLU A 515 -15.75 -28.65 7.79
CA GLU A 515 -14.76 -29.35 6.98
C GLU A 515 -13.33 -29.14 7.51
N TYR A 516 -13.06 -27.95 8.07
CA TYR A 516 -11.79 -27.65 8.69
C TYR A 516 -11.66 -28.34 10.05
N GLY A 517 -12.70 -28.31 10.89
CA GLY A 517 -12.76 -29.07 12.14
C GLY A 517 -12.58 -30.58 11.93
N GLU A 518 -13.28 -31.17 10.94
CA GLU A 518 -13.13 -32.59 10.57
C GLU A 518 -11.69 -32.92 10.16
N LYS A 519 -11.00 -32.02 9.45
CA LYS A 519 -9.58 -32.20 9.09
C LYS A 519 -8.67 -32.16 10.33
N ILE A 520 -8.87 -31.21 11.24
CA ILE A 520 -8.11 -31.15 12.50
C ILE A 520 -8.34 -32.40 13.34
N LYS A 521 -9.60 -32.83 13.48
CA LYS A 521 -9.96 -34.05 14.20
C LYS A 521 -9.30 -35.28 13.57
N PHE A 522 -9.32 -35.39 12.25
CA PHE A 522 -8.65 -36.48 11.53
C PHE A 522 -7.15 -36.52 11.82
N ILE A 523 -6.48 -35.36 11.85
CA ILE A 523 -5.05 -35.25 12.23
C ILE A 523 -4.84 -35.75 13.67
N VAL A 524 -5.66 -35.29 14.62
CA VAL A 524 -5.58 -35.72 16.03
C VAL A 524 -5.75 -37.24 16.19
N GLU A 525 -6.63 -37.85 15.40
CA GLU A 525 -6.92 -39.28 15.51
C GLU A 525 -5.91 -40.18 14.80
N ASN A 526 -5.19 -39.67 13.80
CA ASN A 526 -4.39 -40.51 12.89
C ASN A 526 -2.88 -40.24 12.89
N VAL A 527 -2.40 -39.08 13.36
CA VAL A 527 -0.97 -38.79 13.41
C VAL A 527 -0.32 -39.45 14.63
N LYS A 528 0.66 -40.33 14.42
CA LYS A 528 1.44 -40.91 15.53
C LYS A 528 2.37 -39.87 16.15
N GLY A 529 2.38 -39.82 17.48
CA GLY A 529 3.17 -38.88 18.26
C GLY A 529 2.51 -37.50 18.44
N ILE A 530 1.25 -37.36 18.01
CA ILE A 530 0.48 -36.11 18.11
C ILE A 530 0.33 -35.62 19.55
N GLU A 531 0.31 -36.54 20.52
CA GLU A 531 0.23 -36.23 21.94
C GLU A 531 1.44 -35.46 22.49
N ASN A 532 2.55 -35.43 21.74
CA ASN A 532 3.79 -34.74 22.12
C ASN A 532 3.94 -33.35 21.48
N VAL A 533 2.97 -32.92 20.67
CA VAL A 533 3.03 -31.66 19.92
C VAL A 533 1.74 -30.86 20.05
N ILE A 534 1.83 -29.56 19.80
CA ILE A 534 0.66 -28.67 19.74
C ILE A 534 0.17 -28.57 18.30
N ILE A 535 -1.14 -28.65 18.08
CA ILE A 535 -1.74 -28.28 16.79
C ILE A 535 -2.08 -26.80 16.81
N SER A 536 -1.51 -26.07 15.85
CA SER A 536 -1.79 -24.66 15.56
C SER A 536 -2.74 -24.55 14.36
N SER A 537 -3.75 -23.68 14.46
CA SER A 537 -4.64 -23.34 13.35
C SER A 537 -4.31 -21.96 12.80
N HIS A 538 -4.16 -21.83 11.49
CA HIS A 538 -3.94 -20.56 10.80
C HIS A 538 -4.98 -20.38 9.68
N CYS A 539 -5.98 -19.54 9.88
CA CYS A 539 -7.06 -19.38 8.91
C CYS A 539 -7.03 -18.00 8.26
N HIS A 540 -7.10 -17.97 6.92
CA HIS A 540 -7.38 -16.75 6.17
C HIS A 540 -8.90 -16.52 6.04
N ASN A 541 -9.27 -15.28 5.77
CA ASN A 541 -10.65 -14.80 5.87
C ASN A 541 -11.33 -14.49 4.52
N ASP A 542 -10.87 -15.08 3.42
CA ASP A 542 -11.37 -14.82 2.06
C ASP A 542 -12.90 -14.96 1.92
N LEU A 543 -13.52 -15.91 2.63
CA LEU A 543 -14.97 -16.09 2.67
C LEU A 543 -15.65 -15.59 3.96
N GLY A 544 -14.92 -14.86 4.82
CA GLY A 544 -15.45 -14.36 6.10
C GLY A 544 -15.61 -15.45 7.18
N LEU A 545 -14.88 -16.56 7.07
CA LEU A 545 -15.04 -17.75 7.92
C LEU A 545 -13.87 -18.01 8.90
N ALA A 546 -12.84 -17.17 8.91
CA ALA A 546 -11.60 -17.46 9.65
C ALA A 546 -11.81 -17.67 11.16
N THR A 547 -12.60 -16.80 11.80
CA THR A 547 -12.95 -16.90 13.22
C THR A 547 -13.70 -18.21 13.53
N ALA A 548 -14.68 -18.56 12.69
CA ALA A 548 -15.46 -19.80 12.86
C ALA A 548 -14.60 -21.05 12.64
N ASN A 549 -13.75 -21.06 11.60
CA ASN A 549 -12.82 -22.14 11.33
C ASN A 549 -11.83 -22.34 12.50
N SER A 550 -11.33 -21.25 13.07
CA SER A 550 -10.43 -21.32 14.23
C SER A 550 -11.11 -21.89 15.48
N MET A 551 -12.38 -21.52 15.74
CA MET A 551 -13.15 -22.11 16.84
C MET A 551 -13.43 -23.60 16.64
N GLU A 552 -13.80 -24.02 15.43
CA GLU A 552 -13.99 -25.44 15.10
C GLU A 552 -12.69 -26.25 15.23
N ALA A 553 -11.55 -25.64 14.90
CA ALA A 553 -10.24 -26.26 15.13
C ALA A 553 -9.97 -26.46 16.63
N ILE A 554 -10.24 -25.48 17.49
CA ILE A 554 -10.09 -25.59 18.95
C ILE A 554 -10.93 -26.75 19.50
N ILE A 555 -12.21 -26.80 19.12
CA ILE A 555 -13.16 -27.86 19.50
C ILE A 555 -12.64 -29.22 19.04
N SER A 556 -12.02 -29.27 17.86
CA SER A 556 -11.51 -30.50 17.24
C SER A 556 -10.12 -30.93 17.73
N GLY A 557 -9.45 -30.13 18.58
CA GLY A 557 -8.21 -30.50 19.24
C GLY A 557 -7.03 -29.52 19.10
N ALA A 558 -7.17 -28.45 18.32
CA ALA A 558 -6.16 -27.39 18.25
C ALA A 558 -6.00 -26.68 19.60
N ARG A 559 -4.76 -26.30 19.94
CA ARG A 559 -4.42 -25.62 21.20
C ARG A 559 -3.62 -24.34 21.00
N GLN A 560 -3.34 -23.98 19.74
CA GLN A 560 -2.79 -22.69 19.33
C GLN A 560 -3.64 -22.15 18.17
N VAL A 561 -3.87 -20.83 18.16
CA VAL A 561 -4.53 -20.13 17.06
C VAL A 561 -3.63 -19.00 16.61
N GLU A 562 -3.31 -18.98 15.32
CA GLU A 562 -2.61 -17.88 14.67
C GLU A 562 -3.62 -16.91 14.06
N GLY A 563 -3.36 -15.63 14.26
CA GLY A 563 -4.22 -14.55 13.80
C GLY A 563 -3.62 -13.20 14.12
N THR A 564 -4.40 -12.16 13.91
CA THR A 564 -4.00 -10.78 14.18
C THR A 564 -5.12 -10.04 14.89
N ILE A 565 -4.76 -9.02 15.66
CA ILE A 565 -5.75 -8.04 16.13
C ILE A 565 -6.27 -7.27 14.92
N ASN A 566 -7.58 -7.02 14.88
CA ASN A 566 -8.33 -6.43 13.77
C ASN A 566 -8.48 -7.35 12.54
N GLY A 567 -7.94 -8.58 12.57
CA GLY A 567 -7.99 -9.51 11.43
C GLY A 567 -7.20 -9.01 10.21
N ILE A 568 -6.12 -8.26 10.42
CA ILE A 568 -5.22 -7.79 9.36
C ILE A 568 -4.42 -8.98 8.80
N GLY A 569 -4.18 -9.01 7.49
CA GLY A 569 -3.40 -10.06 6.83
C GLY A 569 -3.54 -9.99 5.32
N GLU A 570 -3.06 -11.02 4.62
CA GLU A 570 -3.20 -11.07 3.16
C GLU A 570 -4.67 -11.05 2.71
N ARG A 571 -4.95 -10.37 1.60
CA ARG A 571 -6.27 -10.32 0.93
C ARG A 571 -7.37 -9.80 1.87
N ALA A 572 -8.22 -10.69 2.37
CA ALA A 572 -9.31 -10.38 3.29
C ALA A 572 -8.89 -10.45 4.77
N GLY A 573 -7.63 -10.84 5.03
CA GLY A 573 -7.05 -10.89 6.36
C GLY A 573 -6.93 -12.28 6.96
N ASN A 574 -6.44 -12.32 8.19
CA ASN A 574 -6.33 -13.53 9.01
C ASN A 574 -7.48 -13.60 10.02
N THR A 575 -7.53 -14.68 10.81
CA THR A 575 -8.38 -14.76 11.99
C THR A 575 -8.22 -13.54 12.89
N ALA A 576 -9.33 -12.88 13.21
CA ALA A 576 -9.37 -11.77 14.15
C ALA A 576 -9.29 -12.31 15.59
N LEU A 577 -8.15 -12.11 16.25
CA LEU A 577 -7.90 -12.69 17.58
C LEU A 577 -8.88 -12.18 18.63
N GLU A 578 -9.26 -10.91 18.57
CA GLU A 578 -10.22 -10.32 19.51
C GLU A 578 -11.58 -11.03 19.48
N GLU A 579 -11.99 -11.59 18.34
CA GLU A 579 -13.24 -12.33 18.21
C GLU A 579 -13.13 -13.71 18.86
N VAL A 580 -12.05 -14.45 18.59
CA VAL A 580 -11.78 -15.78 19.19
C VAL A 580 -11.68 -15.68 20.70
N ILE A 581 -10.94 -14.68 21.21
CA ILE A 581 -10.79 -14.44 22.65
C ILE A 581 -12.16 -14.23 23.30
N MET A 582 -13.01 -13.40 22.70
CA MET A 582 -14.32 -13.10 23.27
C MET A 582 -15.31 -14.25 23.11
N ILE A 583 -15.21 -15.08 22.06
CA ILE A 583 -16.01 -16.31 21.94
C ILE A 583 -15.67 -17.26 23.09
N ILE A 584 -14.38 -17.52 23.36
CA ILE A 584 -13.97 -18.40 24.47
C ILE A 584 -14.49 -17.88 25.80
N LYS A 585 -14.35 -16.57 26.05
CA LYS A 585 -14.77 -15.93 27.30
C LYS A 585 -16.28 -15.93 27.52
N THR A 586 -17.06 -15.75 26.46
CA THR A 586 -18.53 -15.71 26.52
C THR A 586 -19.19 -17.09 26.51
N HIS A 587 -18.42 -18.15 26.19
CA HIS A 587 -18.92 -19.52 26.14
C HIS A 587 -18.13 -20.44 27.08
N PRO A 588 -18.17 -20.19 28.41
CA PRO A 588 -17.38 -20.96 29.39
C PRO A 588 -17.71 -22.46 29.42
N TYR A 589 -18.89 -22.85 28.95
CA TYR A 589 -19.31 -24.24 28.84
C TYR A 589 -18.47 -25.07 27.84
N LEU A 590 -17.71 -24.42 26.95
CA LEU A 590 -16.76 -25.08 26.06
C LEU A 590 -15.50 -25.58 26.80
N ASN A 591 -15.30 -25.16 28.06
CA ASN A 591 -14.17 -25.53 28.92
C ASN A 591 -12.78 -25.17 28.34
N PHE A 592 -12.70 -24.07 27.59
CA PHE A 592 -11.44 -23.46 27.14
C PHE A 592 -11.17 -22.16 27.90
N TYR A 593 -9.90 -21.77 28.00
CA TYR A 593 -9.51 -20.50 28.61
C TYR A 593 -8.37 -19.85 27.82
N THR A 594 -8.19 -18.54 28.00
CA THR A 594 -7.03 -17.79 27.54
C THR A 594 -6.47 -16.96 28.68
N SER A 595 -5.18 -16.65 28.63
CA SER A 595 -4.48 -15.76 29.58
C SER A 595 -4.57 -14.28 29.21
N ILE A 596 -5.22 -13.96 28.09
CA ILE A 596 -5.28 -12.61 27.51
C ILE A 596 -6.03 -11.64 28.44
N ASP A 597 -5.45 -10.47 28.67
CA ASP A 597 -6.12 -9.36 29.34
C ASP A 597 -7.09 -8.69 28.35
N SER A 598 -8.32 -9.20 28.30
CA SER A 598 -9.33 -8.71 27.34
C SER A 598 -9.59 -7.21 27.47
N LYS A 599 -9.38 -6.59 28.65
CA LYS A 599 -9.60 -5.14 28.85
C LYS A 599 -8.63 -4.26 28.05
N ARG A 600 -7.57 -4.84 27.49
CA ARG A 600 -6.60 -4.13 26.64
C ARG A 600 -6.90 -4.26 25.14
N ILE A 601 -7.91 -5.04 24.75
CA ILE A 601 -8.23 -5.32 23.35
C ILE A 601 -8.47 -4.04 22.55
N CYS A 602 -9.37 -3.15 23.00
CA CYS A 602 -9.68 -1.93 22.27
C CYS A 602 -8.48 -0.98 22.16
N GLN A 603 -7.67 -0.85 23.22
CA GLN A 603 -6.46 -0.02 23.18
C GLN A 603 -5.42 -0.58 22.19
N THR A 604 -5.19 -1.89 22.23
CA THR A 604 -4.24 -2.57 21.34
C THR A 604 -4.71 -2.49 19.89
N SER A 605 -6.01 -2.68 19.66
CA SER A 605 -6.67 -2.53 18.35
C SER A 605 -6.49 -1.13 17.77
N GLN A 606 -6.66 -0.08 18.58
CA GLN A 606 -6.47 1.32 18.17
C GLN A 606 -5.01 1.62 17.85
N LEU A 607 -4.07 1.15 18.68
CA LEU A 607 -2.64 1.28 18.42
C LEU A 607 -2.27 0.64 17.07
N ILE A 608 -2.67 -0.63 16.88
CA ILE A 608 -2.40 -1.36 15.64
C ILE A 608 -3.06 -0.67 14.46
N SER A 609 -4.30 -0.19 14.59
CA SER A 609 -4.98 0.58 13.55
C SER A 609 -4.21 1.84 13.15
N ALA A 610 -3.69 2.58 14.13
CA ALA A 610 -2.91 3.80 13.90
C ALA A 610 -1.58 3.52 13.20
N ARG A 611 -0.84 2.51 13.67
CA ARG A 611 0.48 2.15 13.09
C ARG A 611 0.37 1.46 11.74
N MET A 612 -0.62 0.60 11.57
CA MET A 612 -0.90 -0.07 10.29
C MET A 612 -1.63 0.84 9.30
N ARG A 613 -2.03 2.06 9.72
CA ARG A 613 -2.77 3.02 8.88
C ARG A 613 -4.06 2.42 8.28
N MET A 614 -4.66 1.46 8.98
CA MET A 614 -5.92 0.81 8.60
C MET A 614 -7.02 1.21 9.57
N HIS A 615 -8.00 1.98 9.09
CA HIS A 615 -9.14 2.33 9.92
C HIS A 615 -9.97 1.11 10.32
N ILE A 616 -10.33 1.04 11.59
CA ILE A 616 -11.27 0.04 12.11
C ILE A 616 -12.65 0.31 11.51
N GLN A 617 -13.24 -0.70 10.88
CA GLN A 617 -14.62 -0.61 10.40
C GLN A 617 -15.55 -0.32 11.58
N ARG A 618 -16.48 0.62 11.44
CA ARG A 618 -17.39 1.01 12.54
C ARG A 618 -18.17 -0.18 13.09
N ASN A 619 -18.57 -1.11 12.23
CA ASN A 619 -19.30 -2.33 12.57
C ASN A 619 -18.40 -3.57 12.78
N LYS A 620 -17.08 -3.42 12.93
CA LYS A 620 -16.19 -4.53 13.27
C LYS A 620 -16.62 -5.13 14.61
N ALA A 621 -16.70 -6.46 14.69
CA ALA A 621 -17.02 -7.14 15.93
C ALA A 621 -15.99 -6.80 17.03
N ILE A 622 -16.46 -6.67 18.27
CA ILE A 622 -15.69 -6.38 19.48
C ILE A 622 -15.10 -4.96 19.56
N VAL A 623 -14.40 -4.50 18.52
CA VAL A 623 -13.59 -3.27 18.55
C VAL A 623 -14.16 -2.11 17.72
N GLY A 624 -15.19 -2.35 16.92
CA GLY A 624 -15.83 -1.33 16.10
C GLY A 624 -16.58 -0.29 16.94
N ALA A 625 -16.57 0.96 16.48
CA ALA A 625 -17.26 2.07 17.16
C ALA A 625 -18.77 1.84 17.36
N ASN A 626 -19.39 0.99 16.56
CA ASN A 626 -20.81 0.63 16.64
C ASN A 626 -21.05 -0.72 17.36
N ALA A 627 -20.01 -1.41 17.82
CA ALA A 627 -20.15 -2.76 18.42
C ALA A 627 -21.02 -2.77 19.69
N PHE A 628 -21.08 -1.64 20.40
CA PHE A 628 -21.85 -1.44 21.62
C PHE A 628 -22.80 -0.23 21.55
N SER A 629 -23.20 0.15 20.33
CA SER A 629 -24.07 1.32 20.09
C SER A 629 -25.51 0.89 19.76
N HIS A 630 -26.48 1.54 20.40
CA HIS A 630 -27.92 1.24 20.19
C HIS A 630 -28.66 2.46 19.63
N SER A 631 -29.18 2.34 18.41
CA SER A 631 -29.85 3.45 17.69
C SER A 631 -31.37 3.27 17.53
N SER A 632 -31.88 2.03 17.60
CA SER A 632 -33.33 1.73 17.54
C SER A 632 -34.00 1.97 18.88
N GLY A 633 -35.13 2.69 18.90
CA GLY A 633 -35.87 2.99 20.12
C GLY A 633 -36.30 1.76 20.94
N ILE A 634 -36.56 0.63 20.29
CA ILE A 634 -36.90 -0.64 20.98
C ILE A 634 -35.68 -1.21 21.70
N HIS A 635 -34.50 -1.15 21.07
CA HIS A 635 -33.25 -1.64 21.67
C HIS A 635 -32.81 -0.73 22.81
N GLN A 636 -32.94 0.59 22.64
CA GLN A 636 -32.62 1.56 23.68
C GLN A 636 -33.48 1.36 24.93
N ASP A 637 -34.80 1.20 24.78
CA ASP A 637 -35.70 0.89 25.90
C ASP A 637 -35.34 -0.46 26.57
N GLY A 638 -35.02 -1.48 25.78
CA GLY A 638 -34.61 -2.78 26.29
C GLY A 638 -33.31 -2.75 27.11
N VAL A 639 -32.28 -2.04 26.64
CA VAL A 639 -31.00 -1.86 27.35
C VAL A 639 -31.17 -1.04 28.63
N LEU A 640 -32.03 -0.01 28.60
CA LEU A 640 -32.34 0.81 29.78
C LEU A 640 -33.06 0.02 30.88
N LYS A 641 -33.90 -0.95 30.50
CA LYS A 641 -34.58 -1.85 31.45
C LYS A 641 -33.63 -2.90 32.02
N TYR A 642 -32.86 -3.55 31.15
CA TYR A 642 -31.88 -4.57 31.53
C TYR A 642 -30.85 -4.73 30.43
N ARG A 643 -29.58 -4.36 30.69
CA ARG A 643 -28.53 -4.28 29.66
C ARG A 643 -28.33 -5.57 28.86
N GLU A 644 -28.35 -6.72 29.53
CA GLU A 644 -28.12 -8.03 28.91
C GLU A 644 -29.17 -8.42 27.86
N ASN A 645 -30.30 -7.70 27.78
CA ASN A 645 -31.29 -7.91 26.71
C ASN A 645 -30.67 -7.77 25.30
N TYR A 646 -29.67 -6.90 25.16
CA TYR A 646 -29.00 -6.65 23.88
C TYR A 646 -27.47 -6.55 24.00
N GLU A 647 -26.90 -6.54 25.21
CA GLU A 647 -25.46 -6.48 25.47
C GLU A 647 -24.98 -7.79 26.09
N VAL A 648 -24.72 -8.79 25.24
CA VAL A 648 -24.17 -10.09 25.66
C VAL A 648 -22.69 -10.02 26.08
N ILE A 649 -22.03 -8.91 25.76
CA ILE A 649 -20.66 -8.57 26.16
C ILE A 649 -20.69 -7.20 26.81
N ASN A 650 -20.15 -7.07 28.03
CA ASN A 650 -19.97 -5.77 28.67
C ASN A 650 -18.81 -5.01 27.98
N PRO A 651 -19.02 -3.78 27.46
CA PRO A 651 -17.97 -3.01 26.77
C PRO A 651 -16.70 -2.83 27.61
N GLU A 652 -16.83 -2.71 28.93
CA GLU A 652 -15.68 -2.54 29.84
C GLU A 652 -14.78 -3.79 29.89
N GLU A 653 -15.30 -4.97 29.54
CA GLU A 653 -14.50 -6.20 29.49
C GLU A 653 -13.53 -6.24 28.32
N VAL A 654 -13.75 -5.41 27.29
CA VAL A 654 -12.88 -5.32 26.10
C VAL A 654 -12.07 -4.02 26.06
N GLY A 655 -12.23 -3.16 27.07
CA GLY A 655 -11.60 -1.85 27.14
C GLY A 655 -12.30 -0.77 26.32
N ALA A 656 -13.55 -1.00 25.91
CA ALA A 656 -14.36 0.01 25.25
C ALA A 656 -14.92 1.00 26.28
N LYS A 657 -15.19 2.25 25.85
CA LYS A 657 -15.98 3.18 26.65
C LYS A 657 -17.40 2.64 26.80
N SER A 658 -18.10 3.01 27.88
CA SER A 658 -19.47 2.59 28.15
C SER A 658 -20.39 2.75 26.93
N SER A 659 -21.38 1.88 26.79
CA SER A 659 -22.33 1.87 25.68
C SER A 659 -22.92 3.25 25.38
N SER A 660 -22.97 3.60 24.09
CA SER A 660 -23.58 4.87 23.65
C SER A 660 -25.00 4.65 23.12
N ILE A 661 -25.94 5.41 23.66
CA ILE A 661 -27.28 5.56 23.11
C ILE A 661 -27.21 6.67 22.05
N GLU A 662 -27.20 6.29 20.77
CA GLU A 662 -27.20 7.23 19.66
C GLU A 662 -28.62 7.72 19.37
N LEU A 663 -28.84 9.03 19.44
CA LEU A 663 -30.14 9.62 19.14
C LEU A 663 -30.30 9.84 17.63
N THR A 664 -31.32 9.19 17.06
CA THR A 664 -31.70 9.27 15.64
C THR A 664 -33.23 9.41 15.52
N ALA A 665 -33.75 9.58 14.31
CA ALA A 665 -35.20 9.62 14.06
C ALA A 665 -35.94 8.33 14.47
N ARG A 666 -35.20 7.24 14.75
CA ARG A 666 -35.75 5.97 15.25
C ARG A 666 -35.70 5.85 16.77
N SER A 667 -35.11 6.80 17.47
CA SER A 667 -34.97 6.78 18.92
C SER A 667 -36.29 7.10 19.60
N GLY A 668 -36.60 6.36 20.67
CA GLY A 668 -37.84 6.51 21.42
C GLY A 668 -37.74 7.59 22.50
N ARG A 669 -38.90 7.95 23.06
CA ARG A 669 -39.01 8.92 24.17
C ARG A 669 -38.14 8.56 25.38
N ALA A 670 -38.00 7.27 25.69
CA ALA A 670 -37.18 6.80 26.81
C ALA A 670 -35.68 7.11 26.60
N ALA A 671 -35.17 6.92 25.37
CA ALA A 671 -33.78 7.21 25.03
C ALA A 671 -33.49 8.72 25.05
N LEU A 672 -34.42 9.52 24.50
CA LEU A 672 -34.34 10.97 24.54
C LEU A 672 -34.35 11.49 25.99
N ASN A 673 -35.26 11.00 26.82
CA ASN A 673 -35.35 11.38 28.23
C ASN A 673 -34.10 11.00 29.02
N PHE A 674 -33.54 9.81 28.76
CA PHE A 674 -32.32 9.37 29.40
C PHE A 674 -31.12 10.26 29.05
N ARG A 675 -30.94 10.61 27.76
CA ARG A 675 -29.86 11.52 27.34
C ARG A 675 -30.05 12.93 27.88
N LEU A 676 -31.27 13.47 27.84
CA LEU A 676 -31.60 14.76 28.45
C LEU A 676 -31.29 14.78 29.95
N THR A 677 -31.61 13.70 30.67
CA THR A 677 -31.27 13.56 32.10
C THR A 677 -29.77 13.54 32.32
N ASN A 678 -29.00 12.81 31.50
CA ASN A 678 -27.55 12.73 31.63
C ASN A 678 -26.84 14.06 31.39
N ILE A 679 -27.38 14.92 30.52
CA ILE A 679 -26.86 16.27 30.28
C ILE A 679 -27.46 17.32 31.24
N GLY A 680 -28.22 16.88 32.26
CA GLY A 680 -28.65 17.71 33.38
C GLY A 680 -30.07 18.28 33.31
N PHE A 681 -30.92 17.83 32.39
CA PHE A 681 -32.31 18.27 32.29
C PHE A 681 -33.29 17.28 32.94
N GLN A 682 -34.15 17.78 33.83
CA GLN A 682 -35.33 17.04 34.29
C GLN A 682 -36.55 17.49 33.49
N ILE A 683 -37.18 16.55 32.80
CA ILE A 683 -38.28 16.80 31.88
C ILE A 683 -39.51 16.00 32.34
N THR A 684 -40.66 16.65 32.45
CA THR A 684 -41.93 15.98 32.76
C THR A 684 -42.43 15.17 31.56
N ARG A 685 -43.40 14.26 31.78
CA ARG A 685 -43.93 13.41 30.70
C ARG A 685 -44.64 14.23 29.63
N GLU A 686 -45.33 15.30 30.01
CA GLU A 686 -45.99 16.23 29.11
C GLU A 686 -44.97 16.99 28.25
N GLU A 687 -43.92 17.53 28.87
CA GLU A 687 -42.85 18.26 28.18
C GLU A 687 -42.07 17.35 27.23
N LEU A 688 -41.77 16.11 27.64
CA LEU A 688 -41.08 15.13 26.82
C LEU A 688 -41.87 14.82 25.54
N ASN A 689 -43.21 14.81 25.59
CA ASN A 689 -44.03 14.57 24.41
C ASN A 689 -43.95 15.71 23.39
N GLU A 690 -43.83 16.96 23.84
CA GLU A 690 -43.67 18.12 22.96
C GLU A 690 -42.24 18.24 22.42
N ILE A 691 -41.22 18.02 23.26
CA ILE A 691 -39.82 17.96 22.82
C ILE A 691 -39.65 16.84 21.77
N TYR A 692 -40.29 15.68 21.98
CA TYR A 692 -40.15 14.54 21.08
C TYR A 692 -40.61 14.83 19.64
N LYS A 693 -41.61 15.70 19.43
CA LYS A 693 -42.04 16.09 18.08
C LYS A 693 -40.94 16.87 17.36
N HIS A 694 -40.39 17.87 18.03
CA HIS A 694 -39.30 18.71 17.50
C HIS A 694 -37.98 17.92 17.36
N PHE A 695 -37.76 16.94 18.24
CA PHE A 695 -36.64 16.02 18.16
C PHE A 695 -36.68 15.22 16.85
N LEU A 696 -37.85 14.69 16.45
CA LEU A 696 -37.99 13.93 15.21
C LEU A 696 -37.69 14.79 13.98
N GLU A 697 -38.21 16.02 13.92
CA GLU A 697 -37.91 16.96 12.84
C GLU A 697 -36.40 17.24 12.74
N MET A 698 -35.76 17.51 13.87
CA MET A 698 -34.31 17.76 13.92
C MET A 698 -33.50 16.52 13.52
N ALA A 699 -33.94 15.33 13.93
CA ALA A 699 -33.26 14.08 13.65
C ALA A 699 -33.40 13.66 12.18
N ASP A 700 -34.52 13.98 11.52
CA ASP A 700 -34.70 13.78 10.08
C ASP A 700 -33.76 14.67 9.26
N GLU A 701 -33.47 15.89 9.73
CA GLU A 701 -32.53 16.81 9.07
C GLU A 701 -31.06 16.43 9.29
N LYS A 702 -30.66 16.17 10.54
CA LYS A 702 -29.24 15.96 10.93
C LYS A 702 -28.78 14.50 10.93
N ARG A 703 -29.69 13.52 10.78
CA ARG A 703 -29.49 12.07 10.88
C ARG A 703 -29.06 11.56 12.27
N ASN A 704 -28.06 12.19 12.90
CA ASN A 704 -27.62 11.93 14.27
C ASN A 704 -27.73 13.21 15.11
N ILE A 705 -28.24 13.08 16.34
CA ILE A 705 -28.41 14.18 17.29
C ILE A 705 -27.37 14.05 18.41
N TYR A 706 -26.59 15.11 18.60
CA TYR A 706 -25.57 15.20 19.64
C TYR A 706 -26.06 15.99 20.86
N ASP A 707 -25.29 16.00 21.94
CA ASP A 707 -25.71 16.64 23.19
C ASP A 707 -25.88 18.17 23.02
N GLU A 708 -25.07 18.79 22.16
CA GLU A 708 -25.20 20.21 21.79
C GLU A 708 -26.53 20.50 21.08
N ASP A 709 -26.99 19.57 20.25
CA ASP A 709 -28.27 19.68 19.54
C ASP A 709 -29.46 19.56 20.52
N LEU A 710 -29.31 18.76 21.58
CA LEU A 710 -30.32 18.65 22.64
C LEU A 710 -30.47 19.95 23.43
N HIS A 711 -29.38 20.68 23.67
CA HIS A 711 -29.46 22.02 24.28
C HIS A 711 -30.26 22.98 23.40
N VAL A 712 -29.98 23.02 22.09
CA VAL A 712 -30.71 23.83 21.11
C VAL A 712 -32.19 23.42 21.04
N LEU A 713 -32.47 22.12 21.10
CA LEU A 713 -33.82 21.58 21.09
C LEU A 713 -34.64 22.05 22.31
N ILE A 714 -34.04 22.02 23.50
CA ILE A 714 -34.69 22.50 24.74
C ILE A 714 -34.94 24.02 24.69
N GLU A 715 -33.98 24.80 24.20
CA GLU A 715 -34.15 26.25 24.01
C GLU A 715 -35.30 26.56 23.04
N LYS A 716 -35.38 25.82 21.92
CA LYS A 716 -36.45 25.97 20.91
C LYS A 716 -37.84 25.67 21.48
N CYS A 717 -37.95 24.75 22.45
CA CYS A 717 -39.22 24.41 23.09
C CYS A 717 -39.64 25.37 24.22
N ASN A 718 -38.86 26.42 24.53
CA ASN A 718 -39.19 27.45 25.54
C ASN A 718 -39.48 26.89 26.96
N LEU A 719 -38.90 25.75 27.31
CA LEU A 719 -39.09 25.13 28.62
C LEU A 719 -38.18 25.78 29.66
N LYS A 720 -38.76 26.30 30.75
CA LYS A 720 -37.99 26.87 31.87
C LYS A 720 -37.26 25.73 32.59
N SER A 721 -35.95 25.62 32.37
CA SER A 721 -35.09 24.64 33.01
C SER A 721 -35.10 24.79 34.54
N GLN A 722 -35.42 23.71 35.26
CA GLN A 722 -34.92 23.54 36.62
C GLN A 722 -33.55 22.85 36.52
N GLN A 723 -32.48 23.64 36.46
CA GLN A 723 -31.11 23.13 36.56
C GLN A 723 -30.92 22.47 37.93
N MET A 724 -30.43 21.23 37.96
CA MET A 724 -30.00 20.61 39.20
C MET A 724 -28.75 21.32 39.75
N PRO A 725 -28.62 21.52 41.07
CA PRO A 725 -27.36 21.94 41.66
C PRO A 725 -26.30 20.84 41.45
N ALA A 726 -25.11 21.24 41.02
CA ALA A 726 -23.98 20.35 40.76
C ALA A 726 -23.68 19.46 41.97
N LYS A 727 -23.49 18.16 41.72
CA LYS A 727 -22.93 17.20 42.69
C LYS A 727 -21.50 16.88 42.32
#